data_AF-A0A8I1MLU3-F1
#
_entry.id   AF-A0A8I1MLU3-F1
#
_cell.length_a   1.000
_cell.length_b   1.000
_cell.length_c   1.000
_cell.angle_alpha   90.00
_cell.angle_beta   90.00
_cell.angle_gamma   90.00
#
_symmetry.space_group_name_H-M   'P 1'
#
loop_
_entity.id
_entity.type
_entity.pdbx_description
1 polymer ?
#
loop_
_entity_poly.entity_id
_entity_poly.type
_entity_poly.pdbx_seq_one_letter_code
_entity_poly.pdbx_strand_id
1 'polypeptide(L)'
;MGQSLNASSVTWDGGGANALWGTANNWDTNTLPASVDDITFGSGFTSGSPSLGGIDYTVNSLAFNGSTAISLLTGSGSPTITLTSGLLTKTTAAAVTIAPNILLGADAVWSNTSTATANALKVTGSISDGAGSYGLTVAGGGHVWLYASNSFDGGVTVNSGNLGVYNNGALGTGTLKIQGASAVFYTADTISNDIVFNSPTGFTGFYSGSYKSTTNNFSTTFTGSITGAMNNQQLRVGGNARTWIFGTINLTGMQSQGLQLVPEEASGSSSYIFSSTPTLSNGRIQLGATSAAGAQGNLLVNTATTFNVTRITQNSGGGKDTIGGIHSSGTATFSQSEGILLNDVAAGQVNLITLNAGATTDFASLLDDGANSVGVTINGTFRQVDTAASANQNAAVYMTQAPTGKVRLSKSTGNTYDGGTVVSAGTLLVANTSGSATGTGSVSVESGATLGGTGIIAPGTGGAVSMKSGATLAPGEGIGQIRFNGAGTAAAVLSLEAGAAFSFDLGAPGTSDSVAMWNYSLGDLVLNGNVVNFTNLGGLAEGTYTLFSFFSDSGTTLTASGLSSGLTIGTGLESYSGSHFVYGPDSVSLVVAVPEPSTIWLLVAVGVLGLCKMKMTSVSNGRSLAFGFRKVNGFTLMEVLAAVAVIALLAALILPAMQNLRQKGFSILCLQNLRTLAVAYSQYRADRDGLPLPRGVTSTDPDSENGHNFAGISLLRQYYQGGAGPYVFTSKGKYIEVKTEKCPMSAIRKETTTANYNFIAKDNYLSYTGNNAVRMDLYFSNHSKTPLMWESWSINWGANPYMPMRHSGKVNMAFLDGHVESIAGTDGRLYKGYIESIYKTGNVDETKQGSGIALARETYP
;
A
#
# COMPACT_ATOMS: atom_id res chain seq x y z
N MET A 1 44.44 -51.42 -40.25
CA MET A 1 43.13 -52.08 -40.47
C MET A 1 42.27 -51.77 -39.25
N GLY A 2 41.60 -50.62 -39.24
CA GLY A 2 40.61 -50.29 -38.22
C GLY A 2 39.23 -50.49 -38.82
N GLN A 3 38.63 -51.65 -38.61
CA GLN A 3 37.23 -51.83 -38.97
C GLN A 3 36.39 -51.06 -37.96
N SER A 4 35.55 -50.15 -38.46
CA SER A 4 34.36 -49.68 -37.75
C SER A 4 33.56 -50.90 -37.36
N LEU A 5 33.59 -51.28 -36.07
CA LEU A 5 32.62 -52.22 -35.53
C LEU A 5 31.27 -51.52 -35.58
N ASN A 6 30.48 -51.80 -36.63
CA ASN A 6 29.07 -51.45 -36.63
C ASN A 6 28.43 -52.20 -35.46
N ALA A 7 27.70 -51.50 -34.60
CA ALA A 7 26.89 -52.12 -33.55
C ALA A 7 26.00 -53.20 -34.17
N SER A 8 25.97 -54.41 -33.58
CA SER A 8 25.00 -55.43 -33.94
C SER A 8 23.63 -55.04 -33.39
N SER A 9 22.55 -55.34 -34.12
CA SER A 9 21.18 -55.09 -33.67
C SER A 9 20.58 -56.39 -33.13
N VAL A 10 20.02 -56.36 -31.93
CA VAL A 10 19.39 -57.52 -31.26
C VAL A 10 17.96 -57.15 -30.86
N THR A 11 17.01 -58.03 -31.15
CA THR A 11 15.58 -57.77 -30.92
C THR A 11 15.08 -58.54 -29.70
N TRP A 12 14.37 -57.84 -28.82
CA TRP A 12 13.57 -58.49 -27.79
C TRP A 12 12.33 -59.14 -28.41
N ASP A 13 12.25 -60.47 -28.33
CA ASP A 13 11.09 -61.24 -28.80
C ASP A 13 10.24 -61.80 -27.65
N GLY A 14 10.79 -61.86 -26.44
CA GLY A 14 10.11 -62.39 -25.25
C GLY A 14 9.81 -63.89 -25.33
N GLY A 15 10.58 -64.66 -26.11
CA GLY A 15 10.37 -66.09 -26.35
C GLY A 15 10.68 -67.03 -25.18
N GLY A 16 11.24 -66.53 -24.07
CA GLY A 16 11.68 -67.34 -22.93
C GLY A 16 10.61 -67.54 -21.84
N ALA A 17 10.97 -68.33 -20.82
CA ALA A 17 10.05 -68.72 -19.73
C ALA A 17 9.74 -67.60 -18.71
N ASN A 18 10.38 -66.44 -18.82
CA ASN A 18 10.23 -65.29 -17.93
C ASN A 18 10.49 -63.99 -18.70
N ALA A 19 10.27 -62.82 -18.09
CA ALA A 19 10.51 -61.52 -18.72
C ALA A 19 11.86 -60.87 -18.33
N LEU A 20 12.86 -61.64 -17.90
CA LEU A 20 14.15 -61.10 -17.46
C LEU A 20 15.07 -60.80 -18.64
N TRP A 21 15.72 -59.64 -18.62
CA TRP A 21 16.72 -59.20 -19.60
C TRP A 21 17.90 -60.19 -19.72
N GLY A 22 18.28 -60.78 -18.60
CA GLY A 22 19.37 -61.77 -18.50
C GLY A 22 19.02 -63.20 -18.96
N THR A 23 17.84 -63.44 -19.53
CA THR A 23 17.46 -64.75 -20.08
C THR A 23 17.69 -64.77 -21.60
N ALA A 24 18.63 -65.60 -22.08
CA ALA A 24 19.02 -65.64 -23.49
C ALA A 24 17.86 -65.92 -24.46
N ASN A 25 16.90 -66.78 -24.07
CA ASN A 25 15.74 -67.15 -24.89
C ASN A 25 14.70 -66.02 -25.07
N ASN A 26 14.88 -64.86 -24.43
CA ASN A 26 14.02 -63.67 -24.63
C ASN A 26 14.49 -62.77 -25.79
N TRP A 27 15.57 -63.17 -26.46
CA TRP A 27 16.21 -62.44 -27.53
C TRP A 27 16.15 -63.26 -28.83
N ASP A 28 15.97 -62.59 -29.96
CA ASP A 28 15.83 -63.18 -31.30
C ASP A 28 17.00 -64.11 -31.71
N THR A 29 18.20 -63.80 -31.24
CA THR A 29 19.41 -64.63 -31.46
C THR A 29 19.53 -65.80 -30.48
N ASN A 30 18.64 -65.92 -29.49
CA ASN A 30 18.77 -66.79 -28.31
C ASN A 30 20.11 -66.61 -27.58
N THR A 31 20.68 -65.40 -27.63
CA THR A 31 21.91 -65.01 -26.93
C THR A 31 21.71 -63.66 -26.24
N LEU A 32 22.45 -63.42 -25.15
CA LEU A 32 22.38 -62.13 -24.45
C LEU A 32 23.02 -61.02 -25.30
N PRO A 33 22.46 -59.81 -25.31
CA PRO A 33 23.06 -58.68 -26.00
C PRO A 33 24.46 -58.36 -25.47
N ALA A 34 25.37 -58.03 -26.39
CA ALA A 34 26.69 -57.50 -26.07
C ALA A 34 26.62 -56.03 -25.63
N SER A 35 27.68 -55.53 -25.00
CA SER A 35 27.73 -54.21 -24.37
C SER A 35 27.61 -53.01 -25.32
N VAL A 36 27.59 -53.25 -26.64
CA VAL A 36 27.52 -52.23 -27.69
C VAL A 36 26.44 -52.55 -28.72
N ASP A 37 25.49 -53.42 -28.38
CA ASP A 37 24.40 -53.76 -29.28
C ASP A 37 23.29 -52.70 -29.27
N ASP A 38 22.67 -52.52 -30.43
CA ASP A 38 21.43 -51.76 -30.58
C ASP A 38 20.25 -52.65 -30.20
N ILE A 39 19.49 -52.24 -29.18
CA ILE A 39 18.37 -53.02 -28.67
C ILE A 39 17.08 -52.56 -29.31
N THR A 40 16.35 -53.48 -29.93
CA THR A 40 15.05 -53.20 -30.54
C THR A 40 13.92 -53.97 -29.85
N PHE A 41 12.86 -53.25 -29.47
CA PHE A 41 11.58 -53.83 -29.06
C PHE A 41 10.60 -53.74 -30.25
N GLY A 42 10.49 -54.85 -30.99
CA GLY A 42 9.75 -54.94 -32.27
C GLY A 42 8.34 -55.54 -32.17
N SER A 43 7.77 -55.88 -33.33
CA SER A 43 6.38 -56.38 -33.48
C SER A 43 6.15 -57.84 -33.07
N GLY A 44 7.21 -58.61 -32.77
CA GLY A 44 7.09 -60.00 -32.29
C GLY A 44 6.56 -60.12 -30.86
N PHE A 45 6.47 -59.00 -30.13
CA PHE A 45 6.14 -58.95 -28.73
C PHE A 45 4.64 -58.77 -28.47
N THR A 46 3.98 -59.80 -27.96
CA THR A 46 2.51 -59.84 -27.75
C THR A 46 2.06 -59.31 -26.38
N SER A 47 2.86 -59.51 -25.32
CA SER A 47 2.65 -58.91 -23.99
C SER A 47 3.79 -59.25 -23.02
N GLY A 48 3.95 -58.46 -21.96
CA GLY A 48 4.96 -58.64 -20.90
C GLY A 48 5.59 -57.31 -20.51
N SER A 49 6.26 -57.23 -19.38
CA SER A 49 7.06 -56.06 -18.99
C SER A 49 8.50 -56.53 -18.81
N PRO A 50 9.40 -56.28 -19.79
CA PRO A 50 10.80 -56.68 -19.69
C PRO A 50 11.38 -56.13 -18.39
N SER A 51 12.22 -56.91 -17.71
CA SER A 51 12.76 -56.55 -16.39
C SER A 51 14.26 -56.77 -16.35
N LEU A 52 15.01 -55.79 -15.83
CA LEU A 52 16.47 -55.89 -15.67
C LEU A 52 16.88 -56.89 -14.58
N GLY A 53 15.95 -57.28 -13.69
CA GLY A 53 16.26 -58.19 -12.58
C GLY A 53 17.24 -57.59 -11.56
N GLY A 54 17.36 -56.27 -11.49
CA GLY A 54 18.29 -55.57 -10.60
C GLY A 54 19.75 -55.53 -11.05
N ILE A 55 20.02 -55.81 -12.32
CA ILE A 55 21.37 -55.84 -12.90
C ILE A 55 21.55 -54.63 -13.83
N ASP A 56 22.75 -54.03 -13.80
CA ASP A 56 23.13 -52.96 -14.72
C ASP A 56 23.48 -53.52 -16.11
N TYR A 57 23.09 -52.82 -17.17
CA TYR A 57 23.40 -53.20 -18.55
C TYR A 57 24.01 -52.03 -19.31
N THR A 58 24.93 -52.32 -20.22
CA THR A 58 25.48 -51.37 -21.18
C THR A 58 25.01 -51.78 -22.56
N VAL A 59 24.44 -50.85 -23.31
CA VAL A 59 23.95 -51.07 -24.69
C VAL A 59 24.24 -49.82 -25.53
N ASN A 60 24.22 -49.96 -26.84
CA ASN A 60 24.45 -48.82 -27.71
C ASN A 60 23.25 -47.89 -27.78
N SER A 61 22.07 -48.42 -28.10
CA SER A 61 20.83 -47.65 -28.20
C SER A 61 19.59 -48.47 -27.80
N LEU A 62 18.47 -47.78 -27.56
CA LEU A 62 17.15 -48.40 -27.36
C LEU A 62 16.16 -47.92 -28.43
N ALA A 63 15.50 -48.84 -29.12
CA ALA A 63 14.47 -48.56 -30.11
C ALA A 63 13.16 -49.28 -29.78
N PHE A 64 12.05 -48.56 -29.74
CA PHE A 64 10.70 -49.06 -29.47
C PHE A 64 9.82 -48.89 -30.71
N ASN A 65 9.67 -49.98 -31.48
CA ASN A 65 9.05 -49.98 -32.80
C ASN A 65 7.80 -50.87 -32.90
N GLY A 66 7.46 -51.61 -31.83
CA GLY A 66 6.29 -52.51 -31.80
C GLY A 66 4.94 -51.77 -31.73
N SER A 67 3.82 -52.51 -31.64
CA SER A 67 2.46 -51.95 -31.48
C SER A 67 1.91 -52.07 -30.05
N THR A 68 2.65 -52.72 -29.16
CA THR A 68 2.25 -53.01 -27.78
C THR A 68 2.87 -52.00 -26.81
N ALA A 69 2.14 -51.62 -25.76
CA ALA A 69 2.69 -50.77 -24.72
C ALA A 69 3.79 -51.51 -23.93
N ILE A 70 4.90 -50.83 -23.67
CA ILE A 70 6.07 -51.45 -23.00
C ILE A 70 6.37 -50.69 -21.71
N SER A 71 6.51 -51.44 -20.63
CA SER A 71 7.09 -50.94 -19.38
C SER A 71 8.36 -51.74 -19.09
N LEU A 72 9.51 -51.08 -19.21
CA LEU A 72 10.79 -51.65 -18.83
C LEU A 72 10.96 -51.48 -17.32
N LEU A 73 11.03 -52.59 -16.60
CA LEU A 73 11.02 -52.67 -15.14
C LEU A 73 12.43 -52.85 -14.59
N THR A 74 12.64 -52.42 -13.35
CA THR A 74 13.88 -52.63 -12.61
C THR A 74 14.03 -54.04 -12.06
N GLY A 75 12.92 -54.67 -11.65
CA GLY A 75 12.94 -55.88 -10.83
C GLY A 75 13.13 -55.52 -9.36
N SER A 76 14.37 -55.57 -8.87
CA SER A 76 14.77 -55.14 -7.51
C SER A 76 15.88 -54.08 -7.57
N GLY A 77 15.90 -53.16 -6.60
CA GLY A 77 16.92 -52.09 -6.58
C GLY A 77 16.71 -51.02 -7.66
N SER A 78 17.78 -50.28 -7.95
CA SER A 78 17.79 -49.15 -8.91
C SER A 78 18.83 -49.37 -10.00
N PRO A 79 18.67 -50.42 -10.84
CA PRO A 79 19.64 -50.73 -11.89
C PRO A 79 19.70 -49.62 -12.94
N THR A 80 20.85 -49.57 -13.61
CA THR A 80 21.21 -48.56 -14.59
C THR A 80 21.38 -49.17 -15.97
N ILE A 81 20.82 -48.52 -16.99
CA ILE A 81 21.16 -48.77 -18.39
C ILE A 81 22.12 -47.69 -18.84
N THR A 82 23.33 -48.09 -19.24
CA THR A 82 24.27 -47.18 -19.89
C THR A 82 24.01 -47.19 -21.39
N LEU A 83 23.68 -46.01 -21.96
CA LEU A 83 23.47 -45.83 -23.39
C LEU A 83 24.71 -45.21 -24.02
N THR A 84 25.56 -46.01 -24.67
CA THR A 84 26.85 -45.51 -25.19
C THR A 84 26.70 -44.51 -26.33
N SER A 85 25.62 -44.61 -27.12
CA SER A 85 25.29 -43.60 -28.15
C SER A 85 24.35 -42.50 -27.65
N GLY A 86 23.75 -42.65 -26.46
CA GLY A 86 22.70 -41.78 -25.96
C GLY A 86 21.36 -41.86 -26.72
N LEU A 87 21.24 -42.69 -27.76
CA LEU A 87 20.07 -42.75 -28.64
C LEU A 87 18.91 -43.54 -28.01
N LEU A 88 17.73 -42.92 -28.01
CA LEU A 88 16.47 -43.56 -27.66
C LEU A 88 15.42 -43.20 -28.71
N THR A 89 14.87 -44.18 -29.42
CA THR A 89 13.86 -43.95 -30.45
C THR A 89 12.55 -44.66 -30.13
N LYS A 90 11.44 -43.95 -30.31
CA LYS A 90 10.09 -44.49 -30.15
C LYS A 90 9.27 -44.14 -31.39
N THR A 91 9.02 -45.14 -32.23
CA THR A 91 8.15 -45.01 -33.41
C THR A 91 6.76 -45.63 -33.21
N THR A 92 6.58 -46.36 -32.11
CA THR A 92 5.33 -47.02 -31.74
C THR A 92 4.17 -46.05 -31.45
N ALA A 93 2.96 -46.48 -31.81
CA ALA A 93 1.70 -45.85 -31.42
C ALA A 93 1.23 -46.22 -29.98
N ALA A 94 2.03 -46.96 -29.21
CA ALA A 94 1.72 -47.31 -27.81
C ALA A 94 2.60 -46.54 -26.81
N ALA A 95 2.23 -46.57 -25.53
CA ALA A 95 3.00 -45.92 -24.47
C ALA A 95 4.28 -46.71 -24.13
N VAL A 96 5.36 -45.99 -23.79
CA VAL A 96 6.62 -46.59 -23.33
C VAL A 96 7.00 -45.97 -21.99
N THR A 97 7.25 -46.81 -20.98
CA THR A 97 7.77 -46.39 -19.67
C THR A 97 9.09 -47.09 -19.40
N ILE A 98 10.12 -46.33 -19.04
CA ILE A 98 11.44 -46.82 -18.66
C ILE A 98 11.67 -46.51 -17.19
N ALA A 99 11.59 -47.55 -16.36
CA ALA A 99 11.81 -47.45 -14.91
C ALA A 99 13.27 -47.45 -14.46
N PRO A 100 14.21 -48.18 -15.12
CA PRO A 100 15.63 -48.12 -14.78
C PRO A 100 16.23 -46.71 -14.87
N ASN A 101 17.31 -46.51 -14.12
CA ASN A 101 18.16 -45.34 -14.27
C ASN A 101 18.84 -45.37 -15.64
N ILE A 102 19.17 -44.21 -16.18
CA ILE A 102 19.90 -44.09 -17.45
C ILE A 102 21.22 -43.35 -17.20
N LEU A 103 22.32 -43.96 -17.62
CA LEU A 103 23.62 -43.31 -17.71
C LEU A 103 23.91 -42.96 -19.18
N LEU A 104 24.09 -41.67 -19.47
CA LEU A 104 24.44 -41.16 -20.79
C LEU A 104 25.93 -41.37 -21.05
N GLY A 105 26.27 -42.11 -22.11
CA GLY A 105 27.65 -42.27 -22.58
C GLY A 105 28.07 -41.27 -23.67
N ALA A 106 27.11 -40.50 -24.19
CA ALA A 106 27.28 -39.46 -25.21
C ALA A 106 26.07 -38.50 -25.18
N ASP A 107 26.13 -37.42 -25.97
CA ASP A 107 24.97 -36.55 -26.18
C ASP A 107 23.76 -37.35 -26.68
N ALA A 108 22.67 -37.26 -25.93
CA ALA A 108 21.49 -38.07 -26.14
C ALA A 108 20.53 -37.44 -27.15
N VAL A 109 19.90 -38.28 -27.98
CA VAL A 109 18.79 -37.89 -28.85
C VAL A 109 17.63 -38.82 -28.58
N TRP A 110 16.57 -38.29 -27.96
CA TRP A 110 15.38 -39.06 -27.58
C TRP A 110 14.20 -38.62 -28.42
N SER A 111 13.69 -39.54 -29.24
CA SER A 111 12.62 -39.25 -30.17
C SER A 111 11.33 -40.03 -29.90
N ASN A 112 10.18 -39.35 -30.00
CA ASN A 112 8.87 -39.98 -30.02
C ASN A 112 8.06 -39.43 -31.20
N THR A 113 7.60 -40.29 -32.10
CA THR A 113 6.80 -39.87 -33.27
C THR A 113 5.29 -39.81 -32.98
N SER A 114 4.82 -40.38 -31.87
CA SER A 114 3.39 -40.42 -31.53
C SER A 114 2.94 -39.13 -30.85
N THR A 115 2.08 -38.38 -31.52
CA THR A 115 1.54 -37.07 -31.05
C THR A 115 0.48 -37.19 -29.95
N ALA A 116 -0.05 -38.38 -29.69
CA ALA A 116 -1.03 -38.59 -28.63
C ALA A 116 -0.36 -38.59 -27.25
N THR A 117 -0.83 -37.74 -26.34
CA THR A 117 -0.30 -37.63 -24.96
C THR A 117 -0.31 -38.95 -24.20
N ALA A 118 -1.31 -39.81 -24.44
CA ALA A 118 -1.41 -41.14 -23.83
C ALA A 118 -0.23 -42.06 -24.22
N ASN A 119 0.41 -41.80 -25.36
CA ASN A 119 1.47 -42.62 -25.95
C ASN A 119 2.86 -42.01 -25.74
N ALA A 120 3.05 -41.29 -24.65
CA ALA A 120 4.31 -40.64 -24.37
C ALA A 120 5.45 -41.66 -24.12
N LEU A 121 6.67 -41.21 -24.35
CA LEU A 121 7.88 -41.83 -23.82
C LEU A 121 8.08 -41.29 -22.40
N LYS A 122 8.04 -42.15 -21.40
CA LYS A 122 8.19 -41.79 -19.98
C LYS A 122 9.47 -42.40 -19.42
N VAL A 123 10.35 -41.57 -18.88
CA VAL A 123 11.53 -42.04 -18.15
C VAL A 123 11.35 -41.69 -16.68
N THR A 124 11.18 -42.74 -15.86
CA THR A 124 10.90 -42.62 -14.43
C THR A 124 12.11 -42.85 -13.53
N GLY A 125 13.15 -43.51 -14.03
CA GLY A 125 14.45 -43.57 -13.36
C GLY A 125 15.25 -42.27 -13.50
N SER A 126 16.29 -42.12 -12.69
CA SER A 126 17.18 -40.95 -12.76
C SER A 126 18.11 -41.04 -13.96
N ILE A 127 18.40 -39.89 -14.55
CA ILE A 127 19.34 -39.72 -15.66
C ILE A 127 20.61 -39.07 -15.11
N SER A 128 21.76 -39.62 -15.46
CA SER A 128 23.10 -39.09 -15.15
C SER A 128 23.98 -39.19 -16.39
N ASP A 129 25.01 -38.36 -16.47
CA ASP A 129 26.15 -38.45 -17.40
C ASP A 129 27.45 -38.83 -16.67
N GLY A 130 27.37 -39.13 -15.37
CA GLY A 130 28.52 -39.47 -14.53
C GLY A 130 29.47 -38.29 -14.37
N ALA A 131 30.66 -38.42 -14.96
CA ALA A 131 31.65 -37.34 -15.04
C ALA A 131 31.70 -36.70 -16.45
N GLY A 132 30.82 -37.13 -17.35
CA GLY A 132 30.61 -36.50 -18.66
C GLY A 132 29.89 -35.16 -18.52
N SER A 133 29.72 -34.46 -19.63
CA SER A 133 28.91 -33.25 -19.72
C SER A 133 28.00 -33.37 -20.93
N TYR A 134 27.12 -34.37 -20.90
CA TYR A 134 26.32 -34.79 -22.05
C TYR A 134 24.92 -34.19 -21.97
N GLY A 135 24.45 -33.65 -23.10
CA GLY A 135 23.12 -33.04 -23.20
C GLY A 135 22.05 -34.04 -23.63
N LEU A 136 20.79 -33.66 -23.43
CA LEU A 136 19.62 -34.41 -23.91
C LEU A 136 18.87 -33.61 -24.98
N THR A 137 18.77 -34.15 -26.19
CA THR A 137 17.94 -33.59 -27.27
C THR A 137 16.61 -34.34 -27.38
N VAL A 138 15.50 -33.64 -27.19
CA VAL A 138 14.14 -34.15 -27.44
C VAL A 138 13.76 -33.89 -28.89
N ALA A 139 13.28 -34.93 -29.58
CA ALA A 139 12.91 -34.90 -30.99
C ALA A 139 11.62 -35.69 -31.29
N GLY A 140 11.13 -35.55 -32.52
CA GLY A 140 9.87 -36.16 -32.96
C GLY A 140 8.65 -35.37 -32.50
N GLY A 141 7.48 -35.62 -33.09
CA GLY A 141 6.26 -34.83 -32.80
C GLY A 141 5.56 -35.17 -31.47
N GLY A 142 6.04 -36.17 -30.74
CA GLY A 142 5.38 -36.74 -29.57
C GLY A 142 5.82 -36.16 -28.22
N HIS A 143 5.40 -36.80 -27.14
CA HIS A 143 5.74 -36.40 -25.76
C HIS A 143 6.89 -37.23 -25.18
N VAL A 144 7.85 -36.55 -24.53
CA VAL A 144 8.93 -37.14 -23.72
C VAL A 144 8.83 -36.59 -22.30
N TRP A 145 8.68 -37.45 -21.30
CA TRP A 145 8.54 -37.06 -19.88
C TRP A 145 9.74 -37.49 -19.06
N LEU A 146 10.26 -36.52 -18.30
CA LEU A 146 11.34 -36.70 -17.33
C LEU A 146 10.74 -36.60 -15.92
N TYR A 147 10.79 -37.70 -15.17
CA TYR A 147 10.11 -37.77 -13.86
C TYR A 147 11.04 -37.61 -12.66
N ALA A 148 12.20 -38.24 -12.68
CA ALA A 148 13.13 -38.22 -11.56
C ALA A 148 13.90 -36.90 -11.48
N SER A 149 14.54 -36.64 -10.33
CA SER A 149 15.60 -35.65 -10.24
C SER A 149 16.85 -36.21 -10.92
N ASN A 150 17.40 -35.46 -11.87
CA ASN A 150 18.49 -35.87 -12.73
C ASN A 150 19.77 -35.12 -12.39
N SER A 151 20.92 -35.71 -12.72
CA SER A 151 22.25 -35.18 -12.36
C SER A 151 23.13 -34.79 -13.55
N PHE A 152 22.62 -34.92 -14.78
CA PHE A 152 23.35 -34.49 -15.98
C PHE A 152 23.44 -32.96 -16.08
N ASP A 153 24.55 -32.46 -16.64
CA ASP A 153 24.85 -31.03 -16.66
C ASP A 153 24.89 -30.41 -18.08
N GLY A 154 24.92 -31.22 -19.13
CA GLY A 154 24.95 -30.76 -20.54
C GLY A 154 23.67 -30.05 -21.01
N GLY A 155 22.60 -30.08 -20.21
CA GLY A 155 21.33 -29.40 -20.46
C GLY A 155 20.37 -30.18 -21.37
N VAL A 156 19.22 -29.56 -21.65
CA VAL A 156 18.15 -30.18 -22.45
C VAL A 156 17.85 -29.29 -23.66
N THR A 157 17.81 -29.85 -24.86
CA THR A 157 17.40 -29.16 -26.09
C THR A 157 16.10 -29.75 -26.61
N VAL A 158 15.04 -28.96 -26.72
CA VAL A 158 13.78 -29.36 -27.35
C VAL A 158 13.82 -28.94 -28.83
N ASN A 159 14.16 -29.90 -29.69
CA ASN A 159 14.27 -29.69 -31.13
C ASN A 159 12.91 -29.84 -31.83
N SER A 160 12.05 -30.75 -31.34
CA SER A 160 10.65 -30.89 -31.78
C SER A 160 9.84 -31.66 -30.74
N GLY A 161 8.52 -31.52 -30.79
CA GLY A 161 7.60 -32.26 -29.92
C GLY A 161 7.50 -31.66 -28.53
N ASN A 162 7.09 -32.47 -27.56
CA ASN A 162 6.68 -31.99 -26.25
C ASN A 162 7.60 -32.54 -25.16
N LEU A 163 8.08 -31.65 -24.29
CA LEU A 163 8.85 -32.03 -23.11
C LEU A 163 7.97 -31.92 -21.85
N GLY A 164 7.93 -32.97 -21.05
CA GLY A 164 7.29 -33.00 -19.75
C GLY A 164 8.32 -33.01 -18.61
N VAL A 165 8.18 -32.07 -17.67
CA VAL A 165 9.08 -31.86 -16.53
C VAL A 165 8.29 -32.11 -15.25
N TYR A 166 8.49 -33.29 -14.64
CA TYR A 166 7.66 -33.69 -13.51
C TYR A 166 8.15 -33.21 -12.14
N ASN A 167 9.48 -33.11 -11.98
CA ASN A 167 10.18 -32.82 -10.74
C ASN A 167 11.11 -31.61 -10.93
N ASN A 168 11.40 -30.86 -9.86
CA ASN A 168 12.28 -29.68 -9.88
C ASN A 168 13.66 -29.96 -10.48
N GLY A 169 14.20 -31.17 -10.26
CA GLY A 169 15.51 -31.58 -10.80
C GLY A 169 15.44 -32.31 -12.14
N ALA A 170 14.28 -32.41 -12.79
CA ALA A 170 14.12 -33.27 -13.96
C ALA A 170 14.91 -32.80 -15.20
N LEU A 171 15.34 -31.54 -15.23
CA LEU A 171 16.15 -30.99 -16.32
C LEU A 171 17.67 -31.11 -16.07
N GLY A 172 18.09 -31.68 -14.94
CA GLY A 172 19.49 -31.64 -14.52
C GLY A 172 19.90 -30.23 -14.11
N THR A 173 21.18 -29.89 -14.27
CA THR A 173 21.73 -28.56 -13.90
C THR A 173 22.00 -27.63 -15.09
N GLY A 174 21.95 -28.15 -16.32
CA GLY A 174 22.24 -27.39 -17.54
C GLY A 174 21.08 -26.52 -18.04
N THR A 175 21.30 -25.81 -19.15
CA THR A 175 20.29 -24.93 -19.78
C THR A 175 19.21 -25.72 -20.52
N LEU A 176 17.95 -25.28 -20.44
CA LEU A 176 16.86 -25.73 -21.32
C LEU A 176 16.80 -24.85 -22.58
N LYS A 177 17.12 -25.42 -23.75
CA LYS A 177 17.07 -24.75 -25.05
C LYS A 177 15.81 -25.14 -25.81
N ILE A 178 15.08 -24.17 -26.36
CA ILE A 178 13.88 -24.40 -27.19
C ILE A 178 14.17 -23.97 -28.63
N GLN A 179 14.16 -24.94 -29.56
CA GLN A 179 14.61 -24.74 -30.96
C GLN A 179 13.54 -25.02 -32.04
N GLY A 180 12.50 -25.82 -31.76
CA GLY A 180 11.44 -26.12 -32.76
C GLY A 180 10.04 -26.24 -32.17
N ALA A 181 9.10 -26.81 -32.94
CA ALA A 181 7.67 -26.85 -32.63
C ALA A 181 7.40 -27.66 -31.37
N SER A 182 7.24 -26.95 -30.25
CA SER A 182 7.30 -27.58 -28.94
C SER A 182 6.40 -26.92 -27.92
N ALA A 183 5.95 -27.72 -26.96
CA ALA A 183 5.38 -27.26 -25.70
C ALA A 183 6.21 -27.83 -24.55
N VAL A 184 6.31 -27.09 -23.46
CA VAL A 184 6.90 -27.62 -22.22
C VAL A 184 5.82 -27.68 -21.15
N PHE A 185 5.61 -28.88 -20.62
CA PHE A 185 4.62 -29.17 -19.59
C PHE A 185 5.31 -29.28 -18.24
N TYR A 186 4.97 -28.39 -17.31
CA TYR A 186 5.55 -28.38 -15.98
C TYR A 186 4.55 -28.92 -14.96
N THR A 187 4.99 -29.87 -14.14
CA THR A 187 4.34 -30.18 -12.85
C THR A 187 5.24 -29.92 -11.65
N ALA A 188 6.50 -29.55 -11.89
CA ALA A 188 7.48 -29.11 -10.90
C ALA A 188 7.08 -27.77 -10.26
N ASP A 189 7.54 -27.56 -9.03
CA ASP A 189 7.26 -26.37 -8.23
C ASP A 189 8.31 -25.27 -8.48
N THR A 190 9.54 -25.65 -8.80
CA THR A 190 10.65 -24.72 -9.06
C THR A 190 11.50 -25.21 -10.22
N ILE A 191 11.80 -24.30 -11.16
CA ILE A 191 12.69 -24.52 -12.31
C ILE A 191 13.87 -23.56 -12.16
N SER A 192 15.03 -24.13 -11.84
CA SER A 192 16.25 -23.36 -11.62
C SER A 192 17.14 -23.22 -12.85
N ASN A 193 16.88 -24.02 -13.88
CA ASN A 193 17.59 -23.97 -15.14
C ASN A 193 17.29 -22.68 -15.90
N ASP A 194 18.32 -22.11 -16.53
CA ASP A 194 18.11 -21.07 -17.55
C ASP A 194 17.35 -21.66 -18.74
N ILE A 195 16.43 -20.88 -19.29
CA ILE A 195 15.65 -21.22 -20.48
C ILE A 195 16.02 -20.28 -21.61
N VAL A 196 16.46 -20.85 -22.73
CA VAL A 196 16.92 -20.09 -23.90
C VAL A 196 16.10 -20.47 -25.13
N PHE A 197 15.42 -19.49 -25.71
CA PHE A 197 14.72 -19.60 -26.98
C PHE A 197 15.67 -19.28 -28.14
N ASN A 198 15.76 -20.18 -29.12
CA ASN A 198 16.56 -19.98 -30.31
C ASN A 198 15.69 -19.94 -31.57
N SER A 199 14.83 -18.92 -31.65
CA SER A 199 13.95 -18.69 -32.79
C SER A 199 13.08 -19.90 -33.16
N PRO A 200 12.38 -20.51 -32.18
CA PRO A 200 11.63 -21.74 -32.44
C PRO A 200 10.56 -21.53 -33.50
N THR A 201 10.21 -22.57 -34.25
CA THR A 201 9.13 -22.58 -35.23
C THR A 201 7.94 -23.38 -34.69
N GLY A 202 6.78 -22.75 -34.46
CA GLY A 202 5.58 -23.45 -33.96
C GLY A 202 5.59 -23.79 -32.46
N PHE A 203 6.33 -23.03 -31.64
CA PHE A 203 6.28 -23.15 -30.19
C PHE A 203 4.92 -22.70 -29.69
N THR A 204 4.24 -23.55 -28.91
CA THR A 204 2.86 -23.30 -28.49
C THR A 204 2.77 -22.73 -27.09
N GLY A 205 3.82 -22.82 -26.26
CA GLY A 205 3.84 -22.23 -24.93
C GLY A 205 4.40 -23.13 -23.81
N PHE A 206 4.39 -22.56 -22.60
CA PHE A 206 4.53 -23.28 -21.35
C PHE A 206 3.16 -23.59 -20.77
N TYR A 207 2.96 -24.84 -20.40
CA TYR A 207 1.69 -25.33 -19.91
C TYR A 207 1.88 -25.97 -18.54
N SER A 208 0.89 -25.83 -17.67
CA SER A 208 0.81 -26.68 -16.49
C SER A 208 0.25 -28.04 -16.92
N GLY A 209 0.93 -29.12 -16.52
CA GLY A 209 0.49 -30.46 -16.87
C GLY A 209 -0.78 -30.85 -16.11
N SER A 210 -1.83 -31.27 -16.82
CA SER A 210 -3.07 -31.85 -16.26
C SER A 210 -2.83 -33.21 -15.59
N TYR A 211 -2.12 -33.23 -14.46
CA TYR A 211 -1.94 -34.47 -13.66
C TYR A 211 -1.88 -34.26 -12.14
N LYS A 212 -1.91 -33.01 -11.65
CA LYS A 212 -2.22 -32.75 -10.24
C LYS A 212 -3.58 -32.04 -10.17
N SER A 213 -4.63 -32.86 -10.02
CA SER A 213 -5.88 -32.58 -9.29
C SER A 213 -6.56 -31.21 -9.48
N THR A 214 -7.86 -31.24 -9.80
CA THR A 214 -8.78 -30.08 -9.88
C THR A 214 -8.99 -29.31 -8.56
N THR A 215 -8.26 -29.63 -7.48
CA THR A 215 -8.58 -29.13 -6.13
C THR A 215 -7.43 -28.47 -5.37
N ASN A 216 -6.22 -28.27 -5.93
CA ASN A 216 -5.10 -27.69 -5.16
C ASN A 216 -4.33 -26.57 -5.89
N ASN A 217 -4.12 -25.45 -5.19
CA ASN A 217 -3.24 -24.33 -5.56
C ASN A 217 -1.79 -24.80 -5.78
N PHE A 218 -1.38 -25.03 -7.02
CA PHE A 218 0.02 -25.31 -7.36
C PHE A 218 0.71 -24.07 -7.93
N SER A 219 1.99 -23.89 -7.58
CA SER A 219 2.83 -22.81 -8.09
C SER A 219 4.01 -23.36 -8.88
N THR A 220 4.36 -22.71 -9.99
CA THR A 220 5.62 -22.95 -10.72
C THR A 220 6.46 -21.69 -10.66
N THR A 221 7.65 -21.79 -10.06
CA THR A 221 8.60 -20.68 -9.92
C THR A 221 9.79 -20.86 -10.84
N PHE A 222 10.02 -19.91 -11.74
CA PHE A 222 11.23 -19.83 -12.55
C PHE A 222 12.26 -18.96 -11.84
N THR A 223 13.30 -19.57 -11.29
CA THR A 223 14.44 -18.86 -10.71
C THR A 223 15.58 -18.67 -11.72
N GLY A 224 15.66 -19.54 -12.73
CA GLY A 224 16.52 -19.34 -13.89
C GLY A 224 15.98 -18.24 -14.82
N SER A 225 16.86 -17.67 -15.64
CA SER A 225 16.50 -16.63 -16.61
C SER A 225 15.78 -17.20 -17.83
N ILE A 226 14.81 -16.47 -18.37
CA ILE A 226 14.12 -16.81 -19.63
C ILE A 226 14.59 -15.81 -20.70
N THR A 227 15.34 -16.29 -21.69
CA THR A 227 16.01 -15.41 -22.66
C THR A 227 15.87 -15.90 -24.11
N GLY A 228 16.20 -15.04 -25.07
CA GLY A 228 16.40 -15.44 -26.46
C GLY A 228 15.43 -14.80 -27.46
N ALA A 229 15.32 -15.41 -28.65
CA ALA A 229 14.53 -14.89 -29.77
C ALA A 229 13.33 -15.79 -30.08
N MET A 230 12.17 -15.21 -30.36
CA MET A 230 10.87 -15.91 -30.51
C MET A 230 10.39 -16.07 -31.96
N ASN A 231 11.17 -15.70 -32.98
CA ASN A 231 10.82 -15.87 -34.41
C ASN A 231 9.39 -15.46 -34.79
N ASN A 232 9.01 -14.25 -34.40
CA ASN A 232 7.66 -13.71 -34.58
C ASN A 232 6.58 -14.66 -34.02
N GLN A 233 6.79 -15.20 -32.83
CA GLN A 233 5.80 -15.97 -32.06
C GLN A 233 5.53 -15.33 -30.70
N GLN A 234 4.44 -15.78 -30.09
CA GLN A 234 4.07 -15.40 -28.73
C GLN A 234 4.66 -16.41 -27.76
N LEU A 235 5.05 -15.95 -26.57
CA LEU A 235 5.23 -16.85 -25.44
C LEU A 235 3.87 -17.00 -24.78
N ARG A 236 3.23 -18.15 -24.91
CA ARG A 236 2.00 -18.44 -24.17
C ARG A 236 2.35 -19.13 -22.86
N VAL A 237 1.77 -18.68 -21.76
CA VAL A 237 1.81 -19.37 -20.47
C VAL A 237 0.38 -19.67 -20.06
N GLY A 238 0.08 -20.95 -19.83
CA GLY A 238 -1.29 -21.37 -19.53
C GLY A 238 -1.41 -22.72 -18.84
N GLY A 239 -2.64 -23.24 -18.78
CA GLY A 239 -3.02 -24.47 -18.10
C GLY A 239 -3.98 -24.25 -16.93
N ASN A 240 -4.18 -25.29 -16.11
CA ASN A 240 -5.11 -25.31 -14.98
C ASN A 240 -4.72 -24.27 -13.91
N ALA A 241 -5.70 -23.85 -13.09
CA ALA A 241 -5.59 -22.82 -12.04
C ALA A 241 -4.27 -22.93 -11.23
N ARG A 242 -3.30 -22.07 -11.58
CA ARG A 242 -1.94 -22.11 -11.03
C ARG A 242 -1.34 -20.73 -10.86
N THR A 243 -0.38 -20.64 -9.95
CA THR A 243 0.48 -19.47 -9.79
C THR A 243 1.78 -19.68 -10.57
N TRP A 244 2.09 -18.78 -11.49
CA TRP A 244 3.35 -18.73 -12.22
C TRP A 244 4.18 -17.59 -11.66
N ILE A 245 5.42 -17.86 -11.26
CA ILE A 245 6.32 -16.84 -10.71
C ILE A 245 7.53 -16.74 -11.63
N PHE A 246 7.78 -15.54 -12.13
CA PHE A 246 8.87 -15.24 -13.04
C PHE A 246 9.94 -14.39 -12.36
N GLY A 247 11.19 -14.82 -12.47
CA GLY A 247 12.36 -14.01 -12.18
C GLY A 247 12.63 -13.05 -13.35
N THR A 248 13.67 -13.34 -14.13
CA THR A 248 14.13 -12.51 -15.26
C THR A 248 13.58 -13.03 -16.59
N ILE A 249 12.98 -12.16 -17.40
CA ILE A 249 12.55 -12.45 -18.78
C ILE A 249 13.15 -11.40 -19.73
N ASN A 250 13.91 -11.84 -20.73
CA ASN A 250 14.49 -11.01 -21.78
C ASN A 250 14.28 -11.65 -23.16
N LEU A 251 13.19 -11.28 -23.84
CA LEU A 251 12.77 -11.88 -25.11
C LEU A 251 12.78 -10.88 -26.26
N THR A 252 13.26 -11.33 -27.41
CA THR A 252 13.34 -10.55 -28.65
C THR A 252 12.60 -11.24 -29.79
N GLY A 253 12.34 -10.50 -30.88
CA GLY A 253 11.70 -11.05 -32.09
C GLY A 253 10.30 -11.62 -31.82
N MET A 254 9.54 -11.02 -30.90
CA MET A 254 8.19 -11.47 -30.57
C MET A 254 7.14 -10.96 -31.56
N GLN A 255 6.04 -11.71 -31.69
CA GLN A 255 4.82 -11.30 -32.40
C GLN A 255 4.17 -10.06 -31.79
N SER A 256 3.25 -9.38 -32.50
CA SER A 256 2.59 -8.15 -32.01
C SER A 256 1.87 -8.29 -30.65
N GLN A 257 1.36 -9.47 -30.30
CA GLN A 257 0.71 -9.70 -29.01
C GLN A 257 1.68 -10.00 -27.85
N GLY A 258 2.95 -10.28 -28.14
CA GLY A 258 4.00 -10.44 -27.13
C GLY A 258 3.81 -11.64 -26.22
N LEU A 259 3.80 -11.38 -24.92
CA LEU A 259 3.62 -12.40 -23.88
C LEU A 259 2.13 -12.61 -23.60
N GLN A 260 1.65 -13.84 -23.79
CA GLN A 260 0.26 -14.21 -23.62
C GLN A 260 0.08 -15.00 -22.33
N LEU A 261 -0.72 -14.48 -21.41
CA LEU A 261 -1.00 -15.06 -20.09
C LEU A 261 -2.45 -15.56 -20.08
N VAL A 262 -2.63 -16.86 -20.34
CA VAL A 262 -3.93 -17.43 -20.68
C VAL A 262 -4.34 -18.49 -19.66
N PRO A 263 -5.34 -18.22 -18.80
CA PRO A 263 -5.96 -19.29 -18.04
C PRO A 263 -6.70 -20.25 -19.01
N GLU A 264 -6.52 -21.55 -18.86
CA GLU A 264 -7.03 -22.54 -19.84
C GLU A 264 -8.35 -23.20 -19.43
N GLU A 265 -8.76 -23.11 -18.16
CA GLU A 265 -10.02 -23.70 -17.69
C GLU A 265 -11.16 -22.69 -17.49
N ALA A 266 -12.35 -23.06 -17.98
CA ALA A 266 -13.60 -22.40 -17.63
C ALA A 266 -13.84 -22.54 -16.12
N SER A 267 -13.69 -21.44 -15.37
CA SER A 267 -13.81 -21.28 -13.90
C SER A 267 -12.53 -21.31 -13.04
N GLY A 268 -11.33 -21.49 -13.63
CA GLY A 268 -10.06 -21.44 -12.88
C GLY A 268 -9.43 -20.04 -12.81
N SER A 269 -8.80 -19.71 -11.68
CA SER A 269 -7.99 -18.49 -11.52
C SER A 269 -6.49 -18.81 -11.64
N SER A 270 -5.82 -18.20 -12.61
CA SER A 270 -4.36 -18.28 -12.77
C SER A 270 -3.72 -16.94 -12.41
N SER A 271 -2.62 -16.99 -11.66
CA SER A 271 -1.86 -15.79 -11.26
C SER A 271 -0.47 -15.82 -11.88
N TYR A 272 -0.03 -14.70 -12.44
CA TYR A 272 1.24 -14.53 -13.12
C TYR A 272 2.00 -13.42 -12.39
N ILE A 273 2.95 -13.82 -11.56
CA ILE A 273 3.69 -12.96 -10.64
C ILE A 273 5.06 -12.67 -11.24
N PHE A 274 5.36 -11.39 -11.47
CA PHE A 274 6.67 -10.92 -11.91
C PHE A 274 7.47 -10.41 -10.73
N SER A 275 8.70 -10.92 -10.62
CA SER A 275 9.69 -10.44 -9.64
C SER A 275 10.66 -9.42 -10.21
N SER A 276 10.67 -9.25 -11.53
CA SER A 276 11.37 -8.17 -12.21
C SER A 276 10.61 -7.76 -13.47
N THR A 277 10.90 -6.56 -13.97
CA THR A 277 10.30 -6.06 -15.22
C THR A 277 10.81 -6.87 -16.41
N PRO A 278 9.91 -7.45 -17.23
CA PRO A 278 10.33 -8.20 -18.40
C PRO A 278 10.81 -7.25 -19.51
N THR A 279 11.89 -7.63 -20.19
CA THR A 279 12.32 -6.96 -21.43
C THR A 279 11.73 -7.70 -22.62
N LEU A 280 10.72 -7.13 -23.27
CA LEU A 280 10.04 -7.71 -24.43
C LEU A 280 10.22 -6.79 -25.64
N SER A 281 10.66 -7.30 -26.80
CA SER A 281 10.93 -6.46 -27.98
C SER A 281 9.74 -5.66 -28.52
N ASN A 282 8.51 -6.08 -28.21
CA ASN A 282 7.29 -5.35 -28.56
C ASN A 282 6.62 -4.69 -27.34
N GLY A 283 7.15 -4.93 -26.13
CA GLY A 283 6.62 -4.50 -24.85
C GLY A 283 5.16 -4.89 -24.56
N ARG A 284 4.56 -5.89 -25.22
CA ARG A 284 3.12 -6.16 -25.05
C ARG A 284 2.86 -7.39 -24.20
N ILE A 285 1.91 -7.26 -23.28
CA ILE A 285 1.38 -8.36 -22.47
C ILE A 285 -0.12 -8.47 -22.73
N GLN A 286 -0.58 -9.69 -23.01
CA GLN A 286 -1.99 -10.01 -23.15
C GLN A 286 -2.46 -10.88 -21.97
N LEU A 287 -3.53 -10.46 -21.31
CA LEU A 287 -4.22 -11.19 -20.24
C LEU A 287 -5.61 -11.64 -20.69
N GLY A 288 -6.03 -12.79 -20.17
CA GLY A 288 -7.38 -13.32 -20.36
C GLY A 288 -7.48 -14.31 -21.53
N ALA A 289 -8.57 -15.10 -21.50
CA ALA A 289 -8.84 -16.11 -22.51
C ALA A 289 -9.41 -15.47 -23.80
N THR A 290 -9.21 -16.13 -24.94
CA THR A 290 -9.90 -15.78 -26.20
C THR A 290 -11.19 -16.58 -26.39
N SER A 291 -11.55 -17.48 -25.46
CA SER A 291 -12.70 -18.40 -25.65
C SER A 291 -13.29 -19.08 -24.39
N ALA A 292 -12.65 -19.06 -23.22
CA ALA A 292 -13.13 -19.77 -22.03
C ALA A 292 -13.89 -18.83 -21.07
N ALA A 293 -15.22 -18.94 -21.03
CA ALA A 293 -16.06 -18.14 -20.14
C ALA A 293 -15.81 -18.45 -18.65
N GLY A 294 -15.61 -17.40 -17.86
CA GLY A 294 -15.43 -17.43 -16.40
C GLY A 294 -13.98 -17.57 -15.91
N ALA A 295 -12.99 -17.69 -16.79
CA ALA A 295 -11.58 -17.85 -16.39
C ALA A 295 -10.97 -16.51 -15.93
N GLN A 296 -10.13 -16.54 -14.86
CA GLN A 296 -9.47 -15.34 -14.32
C GLN A 296 -7.95 -15.41 -14.57
N GLY A 297 -7.39 -14.35 -15.16
CA GLY A 297 -5.95 -14.13 -15.31
C GLY A 297 -5.48 -12.95 -14.48
N ASN A 298 -4.64 -13.18 -13.47
CA ASN A 298 -4.12 -12.12 -12.62
C ASN A 298 -2.68 -11.78 -13.02
N LEU A 299 -2.40 -10.55 -13.44
CA LEU A 299 -1.04 -10.02 -13.60
C LEU A 299 -0.62 -9.32 -12.31
N LEU A 300 0.37 -9.88 -11.64
CA LEU A 300 0.83 -9.40 -10.35
C LEU A 300 2.31 -9.07 -10.38
N VAL A 301 2.71 -8.06 -9.61
CA VAL A 301 4.13 -7.71 -9.41
C VAL A 301 4.44 -7.78 -7.92
N ASN A 302 5.50 -8.50 -7.53
CA ASN A 302 5.85 -8.71 -6.12
C ASN A 302 7.00 -7.80 -5.63
N THR A 303 7.50 -6.91 -6.48
CA THR A 303 8.57 -5.96 -6.15
C THR A 303 8.10 -4.51 -6.23
N ALA A 304 8.62 -3.67 -5.33
CA ALA A 304 8.41 -2.22 -5.34
C ALA A 304 9.32 -1.55 -6.38
N THR A 305 9.02 -1.78 -7.66
CA THR A 305 9.79 -1.26 -8.80
C THR A 305 8.87 -0.81 -9.93
N THR A 306 9.44 -0.17 -10.96
CA THR A 306 8.69 0.21 -12.16
C THR A 306 8.59 -0.96 -13.13
N PHE A 307 7.38 -1.50 -13.27
CA PHE A 307 6.99 -2.48 -14.28
C PHE A 307 6.71 -1.79 -15.62
N ASN A 308 7.76 -1.63 -16.43
CA ASN A 308 7.69 -1.00 -17.75
C ASN A 308 7.31 -2.02 -18.83
N VAL A 309 6.20 -1.75 -19.51
CA VAL A 309 5.81 -2.43 -20.75
C VAL A 309 5.22 -1.40 -21.71
N THR A 310 5.02 -1.73 -22.97
CA THR A 310 4.37 -0.85 -23.97
C THR A 310 2.86 -0.80 -23.75
N ARG A 311 2.18 -1.95 -23.68
CA ARG A 311 0.71 -2.06 -23.50
C ARG A 311 0.36 -3.33 -22.72
N ILE A 312 -0.67 -3.24 -21.89
CA ILE A 312 -1.33 -4.42 -21.33
C ILE A 312 -2.71 -4.52 -21.98
N THR A 313 -3.02 -5.64 -22.62
CA THR A 313 -4.34 -5.90 -23.20
C THR A 313 -5.05 -6.95 -22.37
N GLN A 314 -6.24 -6.66 -21.87
CA GLN A 314 -7.12 -7.61 -21.23
C GLN A 314 -8.26 -7.99 -22.20
N ASN A 315 -8.42 -9.28 -22.48
CA ASN A 315 -9.45 -9.81 -23.36
C ASN A 315 -10.63 -10.42 -22.60
N SER A 316 -11.76 -10.54 -23.29
CA SER A 316 -13.03 -11.09 -22.79
C SER A 316 -12.92 -12.54 -22.29
N GLY A 317 -12.91 -12.71 -20.97
CA GLY A 317 -12.81 -14.03 -20.32
C GLY A 317 -14.00 -14.39 -19.43
N GLY A 318 -14.96 -13.50 -19.17
CA GLY A 318 -16.05 -13.77 -18.23
C GLY A 318 -15.64 -13.71 -16.74
N GLY A 319 -14.36 -13.91 -16.41
CA GLY A 319 -13.79 -13.83 -15.07
C GLY A 319 -13.30 -12.44 -14.68
N LYS A 320 -13.04 -12.23 -13.38
CA LYS A 320 -12.45 -11.01 -12.84
C LYS A 320 -10.91 -11.09 -12.90
N ASP A 321 -10.32 -10.52 -13.92
CA ASP A 321 -8.86 -10.40 -14.01
C ASP A 321 -8.37 -9.33 -13.06
N THR A 322 -7.16 -9.52 -12.55
CA THR A 322 -6.55 -8.61 -11.57
C THR A 322 -5.23 -8.11 -12.09
N ILE A 323 -5.02 -6.79 -12.10
CA ILE A 323 -3.70 -6.18 -12.36
C ILE A 323 -3.29 -5.43 -11.10
N GLY A 324 -2.16 -5.79 -10.50
CA GLY A 324 -1.83 -5.20 -9.20
C GLY A 324 -0.50 -5.59 -8.57
N GLY A 325 -0.18 -4.89 -7.48
CA GLY A 325 1.00 -5.16 -6.66
C GLY A 325 0.68 -6.09 -5.48
N ILE A 326 1.57 -7.05 -5.24
CA ILE A 326 1.59 -7.94 -4.05
C ILE A 326 2.87 -7.76 -3.21
N HIS A 327 3.58 -6.66 -3.41
CA HIS A 327 4.78 -6.29 -2.64
C HIS A 327 4.42 -5.96 -1.20
N SER A 328 5.32 -6.22 -0.26
CA SER A 328 5.05 -6.05 1.19
C SER A 328 5.13 -4.59 1.65
N SER A 329 5.88 -3.74 0.94
CA SER A 329 6.06 -2.32 1.23
C SER A 329 6.60 -1.57 0.01
N GLY A 330 6.45 -0.23 -0.01
CA GLY A 330 6.93 0.61 -1.11
C GLY A 330 5.94 0.75 -2.27
N THR A 331 6.41 1.25 -3.40
CA THR A 331 5.57 1.52 -4.59
C THR A 331 5.99 0.65 -5.76
N ALA A 332 5.03 -0.10 -6.32
CA ALA A 332 5.16 -0.73 -7.62
C ALA A 332 4.47 0.16 -8.65
N THR A 333 5.16 0.53 -9.73
CA THR A 333 4.62 1.42 -10.77
C THR A 333 4.47 0.67 -12.08
N PHE A 334 3.23 0.42 -12.50
CA PHE A 334 2.90 -0.04 -13.83
C PHE A 334 3.06 1.14 -14.80
N SER A 335 4.13 1.14 -15.60
CA SER A 335 4.34 2.14 -16.64
C SER A 335 4.09 1.53 -18.01
N GLN A 336 3.06 2.04 -18.70
CA GLN A 336 2.69 1.62 -20.05
C GLN A 336 2.67 2.81 -21.00
N SER A 337 3.47 2.79 -22.06
CA SER A 337 3.50 3.91 -23.02
C SER A 337 2.19 4.04 -23.83
N GLU A 338 1.44 2.95 -24.01
CA GLU A 338 0.16 2.91 -24.73
C GLU A 338 -1.04 2.59 -23.81
N GLY A 339 -0.83 2.49 -22.49
CA GLY A 339 -1.91 2.22 -21.54
C GLY A 339 -2.33 0.77 -21.38
N ILE A 340 -3.47 0.60 -20.70
CA ILE A 340 -4.16 -0.68 -20.50
C ILE A 340 -5.40 -0.69 -21.39
N LEU A 341 -5.50 -1.67 -22.29
CA LEU A 341 -6.66 -1.89 -23.14
C LEU A 341 -7.58 -2.94 -22.55
N LEU A 342 -8.86 -2.62 -22.42
CA LEU A 342 -9.93 -3.57 -22.12
C LEU A 342 -10.65 -3.88 -23.43
N ASN A 343 -10.56 -5.12 -23.88
CA ASN A 343 -11.08 -5.55 -25.18
C ASN A 343 -12.24 -6.53 -24.98
N ASP A 344 -13.46 -6.03 -25.22
CA ASP A 344 -14.73 -6.77 -25.07
C ASP A 344 -14.99 -7.34 -23.66
N VAL A 345 -14.39 -6.74 -22.63
CA VAL A 345 -14.52 -7.18 -21.23
C VAL A 345 -15.87 -6.69 -20.66
N ALA A 346 -16.59 -7.51 -19.90
CA ALA A 346 -17.84 -7.05 -19.27
C ALA A 346 -17.56 -6.18 -18.03
N ALA A 347 -18.53 -5.32 -17.66
CA ALA A 347 -18.38 -4.45 -16.48
C ALA A 347 -18.03 -5.24 -15.20
N GLY A 348 -17.04 -4.74 -14.45
CA GLY A 348 -16.62 -5.34 -13.18
C GLY A 348 -15.76 -6.61 -13.30
N GLN A 349 -15.30 -6.95 -14.50
CA GLN A 349 -14.34 -8.04 -14.76
C GLN A 349 -12.87 -7.61 -14.68
N VAL A 350 -12.62 -6.32 -14.41
CA VAL A 350 -11.26 -5.78 -14.22
C VAL A 350 -11.13 -5.30 -12.79
N ASN A 351 -10.13 -5.83 -12.08
CA ASN A 351 -9.74 -5.38 -10.76
C ASN A 351 -8.33 -4.75 -10.80
N LEU A 352 -8.22 -3.50 -10.39
CA LEU A 352 -6.93 -2.85 -10.11
C LEU A 352 -6.75 -2.79 -8.58
N ILE A 353 -5.68 -3.38 -8.05
CA ILE A 353 -5.54 -3.58 -6.60
C ILE A 353 -4.10 -3.49 -6.11
N THR A 354 -3.96 -3.08 -4.85
CA THR A 354 -2.80 -3.41 -4.02
C THR A 354 -3.22 -4.38 -2.92
N LEU A 355 -2.61 -5.56 -2.86
CA LEU A 355 -3.06 -6.64 -1.98
C LEU A 355 -2.50 -6.59 -0.55
N ASN A 356 -1.44 -5.82 -0.29
CA ASN A 356 -0.77 -5.74 1.01
C ASN A 356 -0.93 -4.37 1.69
N ALA A 357 -1.19 -4.40 3.01
CA ALA A 357 -1.57 -3.24 3.82
C ALA A 357 -0.49 -2.15 4.04
N GLY A 358 0.68 -2.24 3.42
CA GLY A 358 1.78 -1.26 3.53
C GLY A 358 2.38 -0.86 2.18
N ALA A 359 1.70 -1.21 1.09
CA ALA A 359 2.18 -1.08 -0.27
C ALA A 359 1.28 -0.14 -1.09
N THR A 360 1.84 0.42 -2.16
CA THR A 360 1.14 1.25 -3.15
C THR A 360 1.36 0.69 -4.54
N THR A 361 0.30 0.62 -5.35
CA THR A 361 0.40 0.34 -6.79
C THR A 361 0.02 1.60 -7.57
N ASP A 362 0.96 2.07 -8.37
CA ASP A 362 0.78 3.22 -9.27
C ASP A 362 0.59 2.72 -10.71
N PHE A 363 -0.25 3.40 -11.48
CA PHE A 363 -0.39 3.17 -12.92
C PHE A 363 -0.15 4.48 -13.65
N ALA A 364 0.86 4.50 -14.52
CA ALA A 364 1.36 5.73 -15.15
C ALA A 364 0.66 6.10 -16.47
N SER A 365 -0.46 5.47 -16.78
CA SER A 365 -1.03 5.53 -18.13
C SER A 365 -2.54 5.43 -18.18
N LEU A 366 -3.09 5.76 -19.36
CA LEU A 366 -4.51 5.71 -19.68
C LEU A 366 -5.08 4.28 -19.59
N LEU A 367 -6.32 4.18 -19.11
CA LEU A 367 -7.18 3.02 -19.34
C LEU A 367 -8.02 3.27 -20.59
N ASP A 368 -7.88 2.41 -21.60
CA ASP A 368 -8.59 2.41 -22.87
C ASP A 368 -9.62 1.28 -22.84
N ASP A 369 -10.92 1.59 -22.85
CA ASP A 369 -12.03 0.65 -22.74
C ASP A 369 -12.48 0.07 -24.10
N GLY A 370 -11.79 0.41 -25.20
CA GLY A 370 -12.23 0.04 -26.53
C GLY A 370 -13.59 0.66 -26.88
N ALA A 371 -14.33 0.07 -27.83
CA ALA A 371 -15.64 0.60 -28.24
C ALA A 371 -16.80 0.27 -27.26
N ASN A 372 -16.53 -0.49 -26.19
CA ASN A 372 -17.53 -1.05 -25.28
C ASN A 372 -17.17 -0.64 -23.85
N SER A 373 -17.93 0.28 -23.26
CA SER A 373 -17.61 0.84 -21.94
C SER A 373 -17.56 -0.21 -20.82
N VAL A 374 -16.38 -0.36 -20.20
CA VAL A 374 -16.12 -1.35 -19.15
C VAL A 374 -15.92 -0.66 -17.79
N GLY A 375 -16.77 -1.00 -16.82
CA GLY A 375 -16.57 -0.57 -15.42
C GLY A 375 -15.36 -1.25 -14.78
N VAL A 376 -14.50 -0.48 -14.11
CA VAL A 376 -13.27 -0.98 -13.47
C VAL A 376 -13.43 -0.92 -11.96
N THR A 377 -13.15 -2.05 -11.30
CA THR A 377 -13.18 -2.13 -9.85
C THR A 377 -11.78 -1.86 -9.30
N ILE A 378 -11.66 -0.88 -8.40
CA ILE A 378 -10.42 -0.55 -7.69
C ILE A 378 -10.57 -0.99 -6.24
N ASN A 379 -9.86 -2.04 -5.87
CA ASN A 379 -9.86 -2.55 -4.51
C ASN A 379 -8.50 -2.16 -3.89
N GLY A 380 -8.41 -1.08 -3.11
CA GLY A 380 -7.17 -0.67 -2.42
C GLY A 380 -6.55 0.64 -2.90
N THR A 381 -5.33 0.94 -2.43
CA THR A 381 -4.61 2.19 -2.75
C THR A 381 -4.09 2.13 -4.18
N PHE A 382 -4.61 3.02 -5.02
CA PHE A 382 -4.27 3.18 -6.42
C PHE A 382 -4.02 4.66 -6.72
N ARG A 383 -2.93 4.95 -7.43
CA ARG A 383 -2.62 6.30 -7.93
C ARG A 383 -2.40 6.27 -9.44
N GLN A 384 -3.27 6.95 -10.17
CA GLN A 384 -3.04 7.23 -11.59
C GLN A 384 -2.01 8.35 -11.72
N VAL A 385 -0.92 8.11 -12.46
CA VAL A 385 0.13 9.10 -12.76
C VAL A 385 0.04 9.42 -14.24
N ASP A 386 -0.70 10.46 -14.61
CA ASP A 386 -0.98 10.75 -16.03
C ASP A 386 0.22 11.44 -16.71
N THR A 387 0.72 10.90 -17.82
CA THR A 387 1.70 11.55 -18.71
C THR A 387 1.11 11.79 -20.10
N ALA A 388 0.34 12.88 -20.25
CA ALA A 388 -0.13 13.49 -21.50
C ALA A 388 -1.18 12.73 -22.36
N ALA A 389 -2.12 13.50 -22.92
CA ALA A 389 -3.47 13.10 -23.34
C ALA A 389 -3.65 12.62 -24.81
N SER A 390 -4.71 11.85 -25.06
CA SER A 390 -5.60 11.95 -26.23
C SER A 390 -6.98 11.32 -25.93
N ALA A 391 -8.01 11.69 -26.70
CA ALA A 391 -9.44 11.55 -26.44
C ALA A 391 -10.04 10.12 -26.59
N ASN A 392 -11.19 9.92 -25.90
CA ASN A 392 -12.10 8.75 -25.69
C ASN A 392 -11.94 8.09 -24.30
N GLN A 393 -12.86 8.13 -23.32
CA GLN A 393 -14.33 7.98 -23.19
C GLN A 393 -14.80 6.54 -22.87
N ASN A 394 -14.48 5.99 -21.68
CA ASN A 394 -15.47 5.63 -20.62
C ASN A 394 -14.94 4.62 -19.56
N ALA A 395 -14.55 5.08 -18.36
CA ALA A 395 -14.29 4.19 -17.22
C ALA A 395 -14.93 4.71 -15.92
N ALA A 396 -15.93 3.96 -15.44
CA ALA A 396 -16.54 4.12 -14.12
C ALA A 396 -15.61 3.54 -13.03
N VAL A 397 -15.31 4.33 -11.99
CA VAL A 397 -14.52 3.90 -10.83
C VAL A 397 -15.45 3.30 -9.77
N TYR A 398 -15.25 2.01 -9.45
CA TYR A 398 -15.95 1.30 -8.36
C TYR A 398 -14.96 0.90 -7.26
N MET A 399 -15.15 1.31 -6.01
CA MET A 399 -14.29 0.87 -4.89
C MET A 399 -15.01 -0.13 -3.98
N THR A 400 -14.48 -1.34 -3.73
CA THR A 400 -15.11 -2.32 -2.81
C THR A 400 -14.11 -3.00 -1.88
N GLN A 401 -13.68 -2.33 -0.78
CA GLN A 401 -13.56 -2.90 0.58
C GLN A 401 -13.01 -1.89 1.62
N ALA A 402 -13.24 -2.23 2.91
CA ALA A 402 -13.02 -1.56 4.20
C ALA A 402 -11.76 -0.67 4.40
N PRO A 403 -11.73 0.23 5.42
CA PRO A 403 -11.40 1.64 5.25
C PRO A 403 -9.94 2.01 5.54
N THR A 404 -9.07 2.04 4.52
CA THR A 404 -7.80 2.81 4.59
C THR A 404 -7.33 3.38 3.25
N GLY A 405 -7.93 3.01 2.11
CA GLY A 405 -7.45 3.40 0.78
C GLY A 405 -7.86 4.83 0.38
N LYS A 406 -6.89 5.60 -0.14
CA LYS A 406 -7.13 6.87 -0.84
C LYS A 406 -6.92 6.67 -2.35
N VAL A 407 -7.85 7.12 -3.18
CA VAL A 407 -7.70 7.23 -4.65
C VAL A 407 -7.71 8.70 -5.03
N ARG A 408 -6.76 9.15 -5.86
CA ARG A 408 -6.66 10.56 -6.26
C ARG A 408 -6.84 10.71 -7.78
N LEU A 409 -7.80 11.55 -8.17
CA LEU A 409 -8.04 11.96 -9.56
C LEU A 409 -7.46 13.37 -9.77
N SER A 410 -6.29 13.47 -10.37
CA SER A 410 -5.53 14.75 -10.48
C SER A 410 -5.27 15.21 -11.92
N LYS A 411 -5.91 14.61 -12.93
CA LYS A 411 -5.79 15.06 -14.32
C LYS A 411 -6.22 16.52 -14.43
N SER A 412 -5.30 17.40 -14.82
CA SER A 412 -5.50 18.86 -14.74
C SER A 412 -6.75 19.34 -15.50
N THR A 413 -7.05 18.75 -16.66
CA THR A 413 -8.22 19.06 -17.50
C THR A 413 -9.50 18.33 -17.12
N GLY A 414 -9.46 17.50 -16.08
CA GLY A 414 -10.56 16.60 -15.74
C GLY A 414 -10.62 15.37 -16.66
N ASN A 415 -11.39 14.39 -16.20
CA ASN A 415 -11.74 13.18 -16.92
C ASN A 415 -12.98 13.43 -17.79
N THR A 416 -13.08 12.69 -18.89
CA THR A 416 -14.14 12.91 -19.90
C THR A 416 -15.20 11.83 -19.91
N TYR A 417 -15.00 10.70 -19.23
CA TYR A 417 -15.93 9.56 -19.25
C TYR A 417 -17.34 9.93 -18.81
N ASP A 418 -18.36 9.28 -19.35
CA ASP A 418 -19.78 9.52 -19.02
C ASP A 418 -20.40 8.48 -18.07
N GLY A 419 -19.70 7.38 -17.82
CA GLY A 419 -20.04 6.39 -16.81
C GLY A 419 -20.05 7.00 -15.41
N GLY A 420 -20.97 6.53 -14.55
CA GLY A 420 -21.03 6.99 -13.16
C GLY A 420 -19.77 6.63 -12.34
N THR A 421 -19.52 7.34 -11.25
CA THR A 421 -18.47 7.06 -10.27
C THR A 421 -19.11 6.57 -8.97
N VAL A 422 -18.71 5.43 -8.42
CA VAL A 422 -19.25 4.91 -7.14
C VAL A 422 -18.12 4.71 -6.13
N VAL A 423 -18.15 5.49 -5.06
CA VAL A 423 -17.23 5.38 -3.93
C VAL A 423 -17.87 4.52 -2.85
N SER A 424 -17.68 3.20 -2.91
CA SER A 424 -18.33 2.29 -1.94
C SER A 424 -17.62 2.16 -0.59
N ALA A 425 -16.35 2.57 -0.49
CA ALA A 425 -15.54 2.63 0.74
C ALA A 425 -14.27 3.48 0.53
N GLY A 426 -13.58 3.88 1.60
CA GLY A 426 -12.30 4.62 1.52
C GLY A 426 -12.48 6.10 1.18
N THR A 427 -11.45 6.76 0.63
CA THR A 427 -11.51 8.18 0.25
C THR A 427 -11.20 8.38 -1.24
N LEU A 428 -12.11 9.02 -1.98
CA LEU A 428 -11.85 9.56 -3.31
C LEU A 428 -11.46 11.03 -3.20
N LEU A 429 -10.29 11.39 -3.71
CA LEU A 429 -9.77 12.75 -3.75
C LEU A 429 -9.80 13.31 -5.17
N VAL A 430 -10.57 14.37 -5.40
CA VAL A 430 -10.57 15.11 -6.66
C VAL A 430 -9.58 16.27 -6.57
N ALA A 431 -8.71 16.44 -7.56
CA ALA A 431 -7.63 17.43 -7.54
C ALA A 431 -7.29 17.99 -8.93
N ASN A 432 -8.22 17.89 -9.88
CA ASN A 432 -8.12 18.55 -11.18
C ASN A 432 -8.24 20.08 -11.04
N THR A 433 -7.75 20.82 -12.04
CA THR A 433 -7.77 22.29 -12.07
C THR A 433 -8.85 22.86 -13.00
N SER A 434 -9.30 22.08 -13.98
CA SER A 434 -10.41 22.37 -14.89
C SER A 434 -11.14 21.06 -15.27
N GLY A 435 -12.33 21.15 -15.86
CA GLY A 435 -13.16 19.98 -16.21
C GLY A 435 -13.72 19.23 -15.00
N SER A 436 -14.29 18.03 -15.21
CA SER A 436 -14.80 17.19 -14.12
C SER A 436 -13.79 16.12 -13.73
N ALA A 437 -13.37 16.02 -12.47
CA ALA A 437 -12.54 14.91 -12.02
C ALA A 437 -13.23 13.57 -12.18
N THR A 438 -14.56 13.51 -12.05
CA THR A 438 -15.32 12.26 -12.04
C THR A 438 -16.07 12.00 -13.35
N GLY A 439 -15.64 12.64 -14.45
CA GLY A 439 -16.36 12.55 -15.72
C GLY A 439 -17.73 13.26 -15.67
N THR A 440 -18.58 12.98 -16.65
CA THR A 440 -19.93 13.57 -16.77
C THR A 440 -21.04 12.66 -16.18
N GLY A 441 -20.71 11.45 -15.76
CA GLY A 441 -21.66 10.54 -15.11
C GLY A 441 -22.01 10.93 -13.67
N SER A 442 -23.03 10.27 -13.10
CA SER A 442 -23.41 10.46 -11.69
C SER A 442 -22.34 9.97 -10.72
N VAL A 443 -22.16 10.64 -9.59
CA VAL A 443 -21.29 10.22 -8.50
C VAL A 443 -22.15 9.71 -7.32
N SER A 444 -21.94 8.47 -6.86
CA SER A 444 -22.54 7.94 -5.62
C SER A 444 -21.45 7.70 -4.60
N VAL A 445 -21.62 8.21 -3.38
CA VAL A 445 -20.70 7.98 -2.25
C VAL A 445 -21.46 7.23 -1.18
N GLU A 446 -21.10 5.97 -0.98
CA GLU A 446 -21.82 5.06 -0.09
C GLU A 446 -21.47 5.26 1.38
N SER A 447 -22.21 4.59 2.26
CA SER A 447 -22.00 4.67 3.72
C SER A 447 -20.56 4.29 4.11
N GLY A 448 -19.91 5.13 4.92
CA GLY A 448 -18.53 4.93 5.36
C GLY A 448 -17.44 5.33 4.34
N ALA A 449 -17.82 5.78 3.14
CA ALA A 449 -16.91 6.34 2.17
C ALA A 449 -16.75 7.86 2.34
N THR A 450 -15.64 8.39 1.84
CA THR A 450 -15.31 9.81 1.85
C THR A 450 -15.07 10.32 0.43
N LEU A 451 -15.69 11.44 0.06
CA LEU A 451 -15.32 12.22 -1.12
C LEU A 451 -14.63 13.49 -0.65
N GLY A 452 -13.48 13.82 -1.23
CA GLY A 452 -12.69 14.97 -0.79
C GLY A 452 -11.76 15.54 -1.85
N GLY A 453 -10.82 16.39 -1.43
CA GLY A 453 -9.85 17.05 -2.30
C GLY A 453 -10.25 18.46 -2.73
N THR A 454 -9.48 19.04 -3.65
CA THR A 454 -9.55 20.47 -4.04
C THR A 454 -10.00 20.70 -5.48
N GLY A 455 -10.52 19.66 -6.14
CA GLY A 455 -10.85 19.63 -7.55
C GLY A 455 -12.26 20.14 -7.89
N ILE A 456 -12.65 19.91 -9.15
CA ILE A 456 -13.96 20.25 -9.71
C ILE A 456 -14.68 18.96 -10.10
N ILE A 457 -15.93 18.81 -9.67
CA ILE A 457 -16.85 17.78 -10.13
C ILE A 457 -17.95 18.48 -10.93
N ALA A 458 -18.10 18.12 -12.20
CA ALA A 458 -19.08 18.70 -13.11
C ALA A 458 -19.89 17.59 -13.78
N PRO A 459 -20.96 17.10 -13.14
CA PRO A 459 -21.85 16.11 -13.74
C PRO A 459 -22.51 16.67 -15.00
N GLY A 460 -22.75 15.82 -15.99
CA GLY A 460 -23.46 16.17 -17.22
C GLY A 460 -24.98 16.06 -17.08
N THR A 461 -25.69 16.06 -18.20
CA THR A 461 -27.15 15.99 -18.25
C THR A 461 -27.68 14.68 -17.65
N GLY A 462 -28.34 14.76 -16.48
CA GLY A 462 -28.84 13.60 -15.73
C GLY A 462 -27.84 13.02 -14.72
N GLY A 463 -26.60 13.55 -14.70
CA GLY A 463 -25.60 13.27 -13.68
C GLY A 463 -25.85 14.09 -12.40
N ALA A 464 -25.56 13.51 -11.25
CA ALA A 464 -25.62 14.19 -9.95
C ALA A 464 -24.60 13.57 -8.98
N VAL A 465 -24.21 14.32 -7.94
CA VAL A 465 -23.44 13.81 -6.81
C VAL A 465 -24.38 13.48 -5.66
N SER A 466 -24.40 12.22 -5.25
CA SER A 466 -25.25 11.69 -4.17
C SER A 466 -24.41 11.14 -3.04
N MET A 467 -24.60 11.68 -1.84
CA MET A 467 -23.95 11.21 -0.61
C MET A 467 -24.96 10.40 0.21
N LYS A 468 -24.70 9.10 0.38
CA LYS A 468 -25.55 8.20 1.17
C LYS A 468 -25.43 8.44 2.66
N SER A 469 -26.42 7.98 3.43
CA SER A 469 -26.35 8.03 4.89
C SER A 469 -25.06 7.38 5.42
N GLY A 470 -24.30 8.10 6.24
CA GLY A 470 -22.98 7.68 6.75
C GLY A 470 -21.80 7.97 5.82
N ALA A 471 -22.01 8.54 4.62
CA ALA A 471 -20.95 9.05 3.77
C ALA A 471 -20.41 10.39 4.29
N THR A 472 -19.14 10.69 4.01
CA THR A 472 -18.49 11.94 4.41
C THR A 472 -18.04 12.75 3.20
N LEU A 473 -18.38 14.04 3.14
CA LEU A 473 -17.72 14.99 2.23
C LEU A 473 -16.65 15.77 3.00
N ALA A 474 -15.39 15.62 2.62
CA ALA A 474 -14.25 16.25 3.26
C ALA A 474 -13.45 17.08 2.25
N PRO A 475 -13.82 18.36 2.01
CA PRO A 475 -13.06 19.21 1.10
C PRO A 475 -11.59 19.29 1.52
N GLY A 476 -10.67 19.40 0.55
CA GLY A 476 -9.25 19.57 0.85
C GLY A 476 -8.48 18.31 1.26
N GLU A 477 -7.19 18.51 1.54
CA GLU A 477 -6.27 17.58 2.23
C GLU A 477 -5.49 18.40 3.28
N GLY A 478 -6.23 19.13 4.11
CA GLY A 478 -5.87 20.42 4.68
C GLY A 478 -6.73 21.53 4.06
N ILE A 479 -6.61 22.78 4.54
CA ILE A 479 -7.46 23.91 4.10
C ILE A 479 -7.51 24.01 2.57
N GLY A 480 -8.69 23.79 2.00
CA GLY A 480 -8.91 23.74 0.56
C GLY A 480 -10.36 23.97 0.15
N GLN A 481 -10.60 23.91 -1.16
CA GLN A 481 -11.94 24.10 -1.72
C GLN A 481 -12.25 23.02 -2.74
N ILE A 482 -13.34 22.28 -2.52
CA ILE A 482 -13.94 21.42 -3.53
C ILE A 482 -15.03 22.18 -4.29
N ARG A 483 -15.16 21.92 -5.59
CA ARG A 483 -16.07 22.67 -6.47
C ARG A 483 -17.04 21.72 -7.14
N PHE A 484 -18.33 22.07 -7.11
CA PHE A 484 -19.38 21.36 -7.81
C PHE A 484 -19.96 22.30 -8.87
N ASN A 485 -19.94 21.88 -10.12
CA ASN A 485 -20.39 22.69 -11.24
C ASN A 485 -21.69 22.14 -11.82
N GLY A 486 -22.76 22.93 -11.74
CA GLY A 486 -24.10 22.62 -12.27
C GLY A 486 -24.30 22.95 -13.75
N ALA A 487 -23.26 23.37 -14.47
CA ALA A 487 -23.37 23.63 -15.90
C ALA A 487 -23.78 22.35 -16.65
N GLY A 488 -25.03 22.31 -17.12
CA GLY A 488 -25.58 21.19 -17.88
C GLY A 488 -26.32 20.14 -17.04
N THR A 489 -26.57 20.37 -15.76
CA THR A 489 -27.41 19.48 -14.93
C THR A 489 -28.89 19.89 -14.99
N ALA A 490 -29.79 18.90 -14.96
CA ALA A 490 -31.25 19.11 -14.90
C ALA A 490 -31.85 18.78 -13.53
N ALA A 491 -31.01 18.32 -12.60
CA ALA A 491 -31.36 17.91 -11.24
C ALA A 491 -30.32 18.46 -10.27
N ALA A 492 -30.53 18.22 -8.97
CA ALA A 492 -29.62 18.67 -7.94
C ALA A 492 -28.19 18.18 -8.17
N VAL A 493 -27.24 19.11 -8.25
CA VAL A 493 -25.82 18.83 -8.47
C VAL A 493 -25.23 18.03 -7.31
N LEU A 494 -25.59 18.39 -6.08
CA LEU A 494 -25.13 17.74 -4.85
C LEU A 494 -26.30 17.49 -3.90
N SER A 495 -26.58 16.22 -3.65
CA SER A 495 -27.62 15.77 -2.72
C SER A 495 -27.03 14.94 -1.59
N LEU A 496 -27.35 15.30 -0.34
CA LEU A 496 -26.92 14.56 0.84
C LEU A 496 -28.12 13.95 1.55
N GLU A 497 -28.14 12.63 1.69
CA GLU A 497 -29.15 11.92 2.51
C GLU A 497 -29.00 12.27 3.99
N ALA A 498 -30.07 12.10 4.78
CA ALA A 498 -30.00 12.26 6.23
C ALA A 498 -28.97 11.28 6.83
N GLY A 499 -28.06 11.80 7.66
CA GLY A 499 -26.95 11.04 8.24
C GLY A 499 -25.67 11.03 7.40
N ALA A 500 -25.66 11.58 6.17
CA ALA A 500 -24.41 11.97 5.53
C ALA A 500 -23.82 13.19 6.26
N ALA A 501 -22.49 13.30 6.31
CA ALA A 501 -21.79 14.34 7.05
C ALA A 501 -20.79 15.12 6.19
N PHE A 502 -20.47 16.32 6.63
CA PHE A 502 -19.31 17.06 6.17
C PHE A 502 -18.19 16.97 7.21
N SER A 503 -16.94 17.05 6.75
CA SER A 503 -15.76 17.21 7.59
C SER A 503 -14.96 18.40 7.06
N PHE A 504 -14.89 19.49 7.82
CA PHE A 504 -14.17 20.70 7.43
C PHE A 504 -12.97 20.93 8.34
N ASP A 505 -11.82 21.16 7.73
CA ASP A 505 -10.63 21.63 8.42
C ASP A 505 -10.70 23.16 8.64
N LEU A 506 -10.37 23.60 9.85
CA LEU A 506 -10.36 25.00 10.27
C LEU A 506 -8.93 25.45 10.62
N GLY A 507 -8.57 26.65 10.17
CA GLY A 507 -7.33 27.33 10.54
C GLY A 507 -7.57 28.62 11.33
N ALA A 508 -6.75 29.64 11.04
CA ALA A 508 -6.97 31.00 11.52
C ALA A 508 -8.34 31.57 11.05
N PRO A 509 -8.91 32.58 11.74
CA PRO A 509 -10.17 33.20 11.32
C PRO A 509 -10.20 33.53 9.83
N GLY A 510 -11.26 33.11 9.14
CA GLY A 510 -11.42 33.27 7.69
C GLY A 510 -10.72 32.21 6.83
N THR A 511 -9.98 31.27 7.42
CA THR A 511 -9.36 30.13 6.72
C THR A 511 -10.04 28.83 7.15
N SER A 512 -10.75 28.22 6.21
CA SER A 512 -11.42 26.94 6.39
C SER A 512 -11.47 26.21 5.07
N ASP A 513 -11.71 24.91 5.15
CA ASP A 513 -12.26 24.18 4.02
C ASP A 513 -13.55 24.85 3.53
N SER A 514 -13.80 24.73 2.23
CA SER A 514 -15.04 25.25 1.62
C SER A 514 -15.56 24.37 0.50
N VAL A 515 -16.87 24.42 0.30
CA VAL A 515 -17.58 23.86 -0.85
C VAL A 515 -18.06 25.04 -1.71
N ALA A 516 -17.62 25.09 -2.96
CA ALA A 516 -18.10 26.08 -3.92
C ALA A 516 -19.07 25.44 -4.92
N MET A 517 -20.26 26.02 -5.02
CA MET A 517 -21.25 25.68 -6.04
C MET A 517 -21.11 26.64 -7.21
N TRP A 518 -20.74 26.14 -8.39
CA TRP A 518 -20.58 26.89 -9.64
C TRP A 518 -21.76 26.63 -10.56
N ASN A 519 -22.11 27.65 -11.37
CA ASN A 519 -23.31 27.63 -12.21
C ASN A 519 -24.56 27.20 -11.42
N TYR A 520 -24.64 27.69 -10.18
CA TYR A 520 -25.64 27.29 -9.20
C TYR A 520 -27.03 27.82 -9.54
N SER A 521 -28.00 26.93 -9.48
CA SER A 521 -29.44 27.19 -9.49
C SER A 521 -30.07 26.74 -8.17
N LEU A 522 -31.17 27.39 -7.79
CA LEU A 522 -31.88 27.07 -6.56
C LEU A 522 -32.39 25.61 -6.61
N GLY A 523 -31.98 24.80 -5.64
CA GLY A 523 -32.25 23.36 -5.60
C GLY A 523 -31.06 22.48 -5.98
N ASP A 524 -29.94 23.06 -6.42
CA ASP A 524 -28.74 22.30 -6.78
C ASP A 524 -28.01 21.68 -5.59
N LEU A 525 -28.21 22.24 -4.39
CA LEU A 525 -27.71 21.70 -3.13
C LEU A 525 -28.88 21.26 -2.26
N VAL A 526 -28.99 19.96 -2.00
CA VAL A 526 -30.03 19.37 -1.14
C VAL A 526 -29.41 18.92 0.18
N LEU A 527 -29.85 19.57 1.27
CA LEU A 527 -29.44 19.29 2.65
C LEU A 527 -30.61 18.74 3.46
N ASN A 528 -30.36 17.71 4.27
CA ASN A 528 -31.36 16.99 5.06
C ASN A 528 -30.99 16.92 6.55
N GLY A 529 -30.57 18.06 7.12
CA GLY A 529 -30.11 18.12 8.52
C GLY A 529 -28.72 17.52 8.72
N ASN A 530 -27.85 17.67 7.72
CA ASN A 530 -26.54 17.03 7.68
C ASN A 530 -25.61 17.57 8.77
N VAL A 531 -24.84 16.67 9.37
CA VAL A 531 -23.88 17.00 10.43
C VAL A 531 -22.61 17.55 9.79
N VAL A 532 -22.05 18.60 10.38
CA VAL A 532 -20.77 19.19 9.99
C VAL A 532 -19.78 18.99 11.14
N ASN A 533 -18.77 18.16 10.91
CA ASN A 533 -17.66 17.96 11.83
C ASN A 533 -16.51 18.89 11.47
N PHE A 534 -15.74 19.29 12.48
CA PHE A 534 -14.63 20.22 12.33
C PHE A 534 -13.32 19.63 12.83
N THR A 535 -12.25 19.82 12.08
CA THR A 535 -10.89 19.50 12.51
C THR A 535 -10.11 20.80 12.66
N ASN A 536 -9.57 21.07 13.85
CA ASN A 536 -8.71 22.23 14.04
C ASN A 536 -7.27 21.91 13.61
N LEU A 537 -6.79 22.54 12.53
CA LEU A 537 -5.41 22.39 12.04
C LEU A 537 -4.41 23.34 12.73
N GLY A 538 -4.88 24.14 13.70
CA GLY A 538 -4.11 25.14 14.43
C GLY A 538 -4.55 26.56 14.06
N GLY A 539 -4.64 27.44 15.07
CA GLY A 539 -5.02 28.84 14.88
C GLY A 539 -6.52 29.15 14.98
N LEU A 540 -7.38 28.15 15.23
CA LEU A 540 -8.82 28.37 15.47
C LEU A 540 -9.05 29.41 16.58
N ALA A 541 -9.79 30.45 16.26
CA ALA A 541 -10.18 31.51 17.17
C ALA A 541 -11.62 31.94 16.88
N GLU A 542 -12.15 32.83 17.74
CA GLU A 542 -13.42 33.49 17.47
C GLU A 542 -13.36 34.21 16.12
N GLY A 543 -14.41 34.05 15.32
CA GLY A 543 -14.46 34.63 13.98
C GLY A 543 -15.42 33.88 13.06
N THR A 544 -15.50 34.38 11.83
CA THR A 544 -16.36 33.82 10.79
C THR A 544 -15.52 33.02 9.80
N TYR A 545 -16.02 31.84 9.44
CA TYR A 545 -15.40 30.89 8.53
C TYR A 545 -16.40 30.53 7.43
N THR A 546 -16.10 30.88 6.18
CA THR A 546 -16.99 30.60 5.04
C THR A 546 -16.86 29.14 4.63
N LEU A 547 -17.93 28.35 4.80
CA LEU A 547 -17.93 26.93 4.48
C LEU A 547 -18.56 26.64 3.12
N PHE A 548 -19.53 27.46 2.70
CA PHE A 548 -20.18 27.33 1.40
C PHE A 548 -20.22 28.68 0.69
N SER A 549 -20.02 28.65 -0.63
CA SER A 549 -20.11 29.82 -1.51
C SER A 549 -20.84 29.44 -2.79
N PHE A 550 -21.74 30.31 -3.27
CA PHE A 550 -22.62 30.03 -4.39
C PHE A 550 -22.41 31.04 -5.52
N PHE A 551 -22.20 30.55 -6.74
CA PHE A 551 -21.91 31.37 -7.92
C PHE A 551 -22.81 31.00 -9.09
N SER A 552 -23.32 31.99 -9.84
CA SER A 552 -24.12 31.75 -11.05
C SER A 552 -23.27 31.33 -12.27
N ASP A 553 -21.95 31.39 -12.13
CA ASP A 553 -20.97 31.06 -13.16
C ASP A 553 -19.83 30.22 -12.54
N SER A 554 -18.68 30.14 -13.21
CA SER A 554 -17.53 29.36 -12.76
C SER A 554 -16.70 30.07 -11.67
N GLY A 555 -17.38 30.57 -10.63
CA GLY A 555 -16.74 31.10 -9.42
C GLY A 555 -16.49 32.61 -9.41
N THR A 556 -17.12 33.39 -10.30
CA THR A 556 -16.89 34.84 -10.41
C THR A 556 -18.06 35.68 -9.93
N THR A 557 -19.30 35.30 -10.22
CA THR A 557 -20.50 36.08 -9.88
C THR A 557 -21.28 35.38 -8.77
N LEU A 558 -21.32 35.97 -7.58
CA LEU A 558 -22.07 35.46 -6.44
C LEU A 558 -23.59 35.46 -6.72
N THR A 559 -24.29 34.41 -6.30
CA THR A 559 -25.74 34.26 -6.50
C THR A 559 -26.43 33.79 -5.23
N ALA A 560 -27.74 34.02 -5.15
CA ALA A 560 -28.52 33.68 -3.97
C ALA A 560 -28.67 32.15 -3.81
N SER A 561 -28.27 31.61 -2.66
CA SER A 561 -28.38 30.19 -2.31
C SER A 561 -29.83 29.75 -2.14
N GLY A 562 -30.68 30.62 -1.57
CA GLY A 562 -32.03 30.27 -1.13
C GLY A 562 -32.08 29.37 0.11
N LEU A 563 -30.93 29.09 0.75
CA LEU A 563 -30.85 28.26 1.95
C LEU A 563 -31.11 29.08 3.21
N SER A 564 -31.87 28.49 4.14
CA SER A 564 -32.19 29.10 5.44
C SER A 564 -31.93 28.17 6.63
N SER A 565 -31.71 26.87 6.37
CA SER A 565 -31.40 25.84 7.37
C SER A 565 -30.85 24.60 6.65
N GLY A 566 -30.53 23.54 7.41
CA GLY A 566 -30.17 22.23 6.84
C GLY A 566 -28.85 21.65 7.33
N LEU A 567 -28.09 22.37 8.16
CA LEU A 567 -26.83 21.92 8.76
C LEU A 567 -26.93 21.90 10.28
N THR A 568 -26.24 20.94 10.91
CA THR A 568 -26.09 20.84 12.36
C THR A 568 -24.62 20.70 12.72
N ILE A 569 -24.16 21.39 13.76
CA ILE A 569 -22.79 21.28 14.25
C ILE A 569 -22.62 19.90 14.91
N GLY A 570 -21.60 19.16 14.47
CA GLY A 570 -21.18 17.90 15.06
C GLY A 570 -20.05 18.11 16.06
N THR A 571 -18.91 17.48 15.77
CA THR A 571 -17.70 17.49 16.62
C THR A 571 -16.70 18.57 16.22
N GLY A 572 -15.75 18.90 17.10
CA GLY A 572 -14.62 19.78 16.81
C GLY A 572 -14.72 21.24 17.29
N LEU A 573 -15.87 21.63 17.83
CA LEU A 573 -16.13 22.97 18.36
C LEU A 573 -16.57 22.96 19.83
N GLU A 574 -16.23 21.91 20.59
CA GLU A 574 -16.70 21.71 21.97
C GLU A 574 -16.26 22.84 22.91
N SER A 575 -15.18 23.54 22.58
CA SER A 575 -14.67 24.72 23.33
C SER A 575 -15.36 26.04 22.96
N TYR A 576 -16.19 26.05 21.92
CA TYR A 576 -16.87 27.23 21.38
C TYR A 576 -18.38 26.97 21.31
N SER A 577 -19.01 26.77 22.46
CA SER A 577 -20.42 26.38 22.56
C SER A 577 -21.42 27.42 22.06
N GLY A 578 -20.98 28.65 21.75
CA GLY A 578 -21.81 29.68 21.10
C GLY A 578 -21.78 29.63 19.58
N SER A 579 -21.03 28.69 19.00
CA SER A 579 -20.87 28.59 17.55
C SER A 579 -22.17 28.20 16.86
N HIS A 580 -22.47 28.83 15.74
CA HIS A 580 -23.68 28.60 14.96
C HIS A 580 -23.44 28.88 13.47
N PHE A 581 -24.33 28.35 12.62
CA PHE A 581 -24.32 28.67 11.19
C PHE A 581 -25.09 29.96 10.92
N VAL A 582 -24.51 30.80 10.06
CA VAL A 582 -25.16 31.97 9.48
C VAL A 582 -25.40 31.69 8.01
N TYR A 583 -26.68 31.70 7.63
CA TYR A 583 -27.13 31.53 6.26
C TYR A 583 -27.24 32.91 5.60
N GLY A 584 -26.18 33.29 4.89
CA GLY A 584 -26.15 34.50 4.07
C GLY A 584 -26.87 34.30 2.74
N PRO A 585 -27.09 35.39 1.98
CA PRO A 585 -27.71 35.29 0.67
C PRO A 585 -26.88 34.42 -0.28
N ASP A 586 -25.56 34.54 -0.28
CA ASP A 586 -24.63 33.93 -1.24
C ASP A 586 -23.58 33.00 -0.60
N SER A 587 -23.73 32.73 0.69
CA SER A 587 -22.76 31.96 1.46
C SER A 587 -23.40 31.34 2.71
N VAL A 588 -22.83 30.23 3.18
CA VAL A 588 -23.10 29.69 4.52
C VAL A 588 -21.80 29.70 5.29
N SER A 589 -21.82 30.40 6.43
CA SER A 589 -20.64 30.60 7.26
C SER A 589 -20.84 30.00 8.64
N LEU A 590 -19.78 29.46 9.20
CA LEU A 590 -19.68 29.14 10.62
C LEU A 590 -19.21 30.40 11.36
N VAL A 591 -19.98 30.85 12.34
CA VAL A 591 -19.51 31.81 13.33
C VAL A 591 -19.03 31.01 14.52
N VAL A 592 -17.72 31.02 14.76
CA VAL A 592 -17.10 30.44 15.94
C VAL A 592 -17.19 31.48 17.05
N ALA A 593 -17.94 31.19 18.11
CA ALA A 593 -18.14 32.11 19.23
C ALA A 593 -17.90 31.42 20.57
N VAL A 594 -17.20 32.13 21.46
CA VAL A 594 -17.12 31.76 22.88
C VAL A 594 -18.46 32.13 23.51
N PRO A 595 -19.05 31.31 24.39
CA PRO A 595 -20.27 31.70 25.08
C PRO A 595 -20.03 33.05 25.80
N GLU A 596 -20.81 34.07 25.43
CA GLU A 596 -20.89 35.27 26.25
C GLU A 596 -21.26 34.84 27.68
N PRO A 597 -20.70 35.47 28.73
CA PRO A 597 -21.09 35.20 30.11
C PRO A 597 -22.50 35.74 30.36
N SER A 598 -23.51 35.16 29.72
CA SER A 598 -24.88 35.63 29.78
C SER A 598 -25.67 34.78 30.79
N THR A 599 -26.33 35.50 31.70
CA THR A 599 -27.48 35.12 32.52
C THR A 599 -27.32 34.24 33.77
N ILE A 600 -26.44 33.23 33.82
CA ILE A 600 -26.39 32.35 35.02
C ILE A 600 -25.79 33.09 36.24
N TRP A 601 -24.73 33.87 36.05
CA TRP A 601 -24.14 34.64 37.15
C TRP A 601 -24.98 35.84 37.57
N LEU A 602 -25.76 36.43 36.66
CA LEU A 602 -26.66 37.54 36.98
C LEU A 602 -27.90 37.06 37.76
N LEU A 603 -28.43 35.87 37.46
CA LEU A 603 -29.52 35.26 38.23
C LEU A 603 -29.07 34.77 39.61
N VAL A 604 -27.83 34.29 39.75
CA VAL A 604 -27.23 33.95 41.05
C VAL A 604 -26.97 35.22 41.87
N ALA A 605 -26.52 36.31 41.26
CA ALA A 605 -26.31 37.59 41.94
C ALA A 605 -27.63 38.25 42.41
N VAL A 606 -28.70 38.17 41.62
CA VAL A 606 -30.02 38.69 42.01
C VAL A 606 -30.71 37.77 43.03
N GLY A 607 -30.52 36.45 42.94
CA GLY A 607 -31.06 35.47 43.90
C GLY A 607 -30.45 35.57 45.31
N VAL A 608 -29.15 35.92 45.41
CA VAL A 608 -28.46 36.06 46.70
C VAL A 608 -28.74 37.42 47.37
N LEU A 609 -29.07 38.47 46.61
CA LEU A 609 -29.48 39.77 47.16
C LEU A 609 -30.96 39.82 47.57
N GLY A 610 -31.82 38.97 47.00
CA GLY A 610 -33.26 38.89 47.33
C GLY A 610 -33.60 38.18 48.65
N LEU A 611 -32.68 37.38 49.21
CA LEU A 611 -32.94 36.59 50.43
C LEU A 611 -32.69 37.36 51.75
N CYS A 612 -32.12 38.56 51.71
CA CYS A 612 -31.82 39.34 52.92
C CYS A 612 -32.93 40.30 53.38
N LYS A 613 -34.05 40.42 52.65
CA LYS A 613 -35.21 41.21 53.10
C LYS A 613 -36.51 40.67 52.52
N MET A 614 -37.16 39.71 53.17
CA MET A 614 -38.61 39.64 53.09
C MET A 614 -39.24 38.98 54.31
N LYS A 615 -39.90 39.85 55.10
CA LYS A 615 -40.84 39.53 56.17
C LYS A 615 -42.07 38.87 55.52
N MET A 616 -42.50 37.74 56.06
CA MET A 616 -43.75 37.09 55.64
C MET A 616 -44.95 38.01 55.90
N THR A 617 -45.74 38.27 54.86
CA THR A 617 -47.17 38.61 55.00
C THR A 617 -47.95 37.99 53.85
N SER A 618 -48.83 37.07 54.21
CA SER A 618 -49.92 36.46 53.42
C SER A 618 -50.82 37.53 52.80
N VAL A 619 -51.23 37.37 51.52
CA VAL A 619 -52.58 37.72 51.02
C VAL A 619 -52.95 36.86 49.80
N SER A 620 -54.22 36.47 49.80
CA SER A 620 -55.04 35.63 48.93
C SER A 620 -55.43 36.17 47.54
N ASN A 621 -55.81 35.22 46.67
CA ASN A 621 -56.88 35.24 45.66
C ASN A 621 -56.86 36.25 44.50
N GLY A 622 -56.97 35.72 43.26
CA GLY A 622 -57.78 36.39 42.22
C GLY A 622 -57.38 36.17 40.76
N ARG A 623 -58.11 35.26 40.10
CA ARG A 623 -58.62 35.32 38.71
C ARG A 623 -57.69 34.98 37.53
N SER A 624 -58.01 33.82 36.95
CA SER A 624 -57.67 33.33 35.62
C SER A 624 -58.19 34.21 34.48
N LEU A 625 -57.38 34.35 33.43
CA LEU A 625 -57.83 34.58 32.06
C LEU A 625 -57.36 33.40 31.20
N ALA A 626 -58.32 32.76 30.55
CA ALA A 626 -58.14 31.57 29.74
C ALA A 626 -57.55 31.94 28.37
N PHE A 627 -56.43 31.30 28.01
CA PHE A 627 -55.97 31.16 26.63
C PHE A 627 -55.97 29.67 26.27
N GLY A 628 -56.80 29.29 25.30
CA GLY A 628 -56.94 27.92 24.84
C GLY A 628 -55.70 27.48 24.06
N PHE A 629 -54.83 26.70 24.70
CA PHE A 629 -53.82 25.90 24.02
C PHE A 629 -54.34 24.48 23.81
N ARG A 630 -54.38 24.07 22.54
CA ARG A 630 -54.64 22.71 22.07
C ARG A 630 -53.67 21.76 22.79
N LYS A 631 -54.21 20.72 23.46
CA LYS A 631 -53.44 19.72 24.22
C LYS A 631 -52.39 19.05 23.32
N VAL A 632 -51.13 19.41 23.52
CA VAL A 632 -49.99 18.52 23.26
C VAL A 632 -49.71 17.82 24.59
N ASN A 633 -49.58 16.50 24.58
CA ASN A 633 -49.27 15.72 25.78
C ASN A 633 -47.96 16.23 26.40
N GLY A 634 -48.04 16.96 27.51
CA GLY A 634 -46.86 17.41 28.25
C GLY A 634 -46.23 16.25 29.02
N PHE A 635 -44.91 16.29 29.13
CA PHE A 635 -44.13 15.36 29.95
C PHE A 635 -44.64 15.36 31.39
N THR A 636 -44.78 14.16 31.96
CA THR A 636 -45.17 13.99 33.36
C THR A 636 -44.06 14.49 34.30
N LEU A 637 -44.45 14.90 35.51
CA LEU A 637 -43.50 15.35 36.54
C LEU A 637 -42.40 14.29 36.81
N MET A 638 -42.76 13.00 36.72
CA MET A 638 -41.82 11.88 36.86
C MET A 638 -40.80 11.82 35.72
N GLU A 639 -41.20 12.06 34.46
CA GLU A 639 -40.28 12.05 33.32
C GLU A 639 -39.27 13.18 33.40
N VAL A 640 -39.70 14.38 33.81
CA VAL A 640 -38.79 15.52 34.00
C VAL A 640 -37.83 15.26 35.16
N LEU A 641 -38.30 14.71 36.27
CA LEU A 641 -37.47 14.46 37.46
C LEU A 641 -36.47 13.32 37.21
N ALA A 642 -36.87 12.27 36.49
CA ALA A 642 -35.98 11.20 36.05
C ALA A 642 -34.91 11.71 35.07
N ALA A 643 -35.30 12.56 34.11
CA ALA A 643 -34.36 13.15 33.15
C ALA A 643 -33.29 14.00 33.84
N VAL A 644 -33.69 14.88 34.78
CA VAL A 644 -32.74 15.71 35.51
C VAL A 644 -31.84 14.88 36.43
N ALA A 645 -32.36 13.81 37.05
CA ALA A 645 -31.56 12.89 37.85
C ALA A 645 -30.50 12.16 37.02
N VAL A 646 -30.85 11.70 35.82
CA VAL A 646 -29.90 11.07 34.89
C VAL A 646 -28.84 12.07 34.43
N ILE A 647 -29.23 13.31 34.08
CA ILE A 647 -28.29 14.36 33.69
C ILE A 647 -27.32 14.69 34.83
N ALA A 648 -27.80 14.82 36.07
CA ALA A 648 -26.96 15.12 37.23
C ALA A 648 -25.96 13.99 37.52
N LEU A 649 -26.39 12.73 37.40
CA LEU A 649 -25.52 11.57 37.55
C LEU A 649 -24.43 11.54 36.46
N LEU A 650 -24.80 11.74 35.20
CA LEU A 650 -23.84 11.79 34.09
C LEU A 650 -22.84 12.93 34.25
N ALA A 651 -23.29 14.12 34.66
CA ALA A 651 -22.41 15.27 34.90
C ALA A 651 -21.42 15.01 36.06
N ALA A 652 -21.84 14.34 37.12
CA ALA A 652 -20.98 13.98 38.25
C ALA A 652 -19.83 13.03 37.84
N LEU A 653 -20.09 12.13 36.88
CA LEU A 653 -19.07 11.22 36.34
C LEU A 653 -18.10 11.92 35.36
N ILE A 654 -18.53 12.99 34.69
CA ILE A 654 -17.74 13.71 33.68
C ILE A 654 -16.71 14.66 34.32
N LEU A 655 -17.01 15.25 35.48
CA LEU A 655 -16.17 16.28 36.10
C LEU A 655 -14.71 15.84 36.36
N PRO A 656 -14.43 14.65 36.94
CA PRO A 656 -13.07 14.17 37.17
C PRO A 656 -12.34 13.84 35.85
N ALA A 657 -13.07 13.34 34.86
CA ALA A 657 -12.52 13.03 33.53
C ALA A 657 -12.05 14.29 32.80
N MET A 658 -12.79 15.39 32.92
CA MET A 658 -12.42 16.68 32.31
C MET A 658 -11.12 17.27 32.87
N GLN A 659 -10.84 17.09 34.16
CA GLN A 659 -9.59 17.57 34.76
C GLN A 659 -8.37 16.84 34.17
N ASN A 660 -8.46 15.52 34.03
CA ASN A 660 -7.43 14.69 33.40
C ASN A 660 -7.25 15.01 31.92
N LEU A 661 -8.34 15.28 31.19
CA LEU A 661 -8.30 15.67 29.78
C LEU A 661 -7.59 17.01 29.58
N ARG A 662 -7.86 18.01 30.42
CA ARG A 662 -7.18 19.32 30.37
C ARG A 662 -5.68 19.18 30.62
N GLN A 663 -5.27 18.41 31.63
CA GLN A 663 -3.86 18.17 31.92
C GLN A 663 -3.12 17.50 30.75
N LYS A 664 -3.74 16.51 30.10
CA LYS A 664 -3.21 15.89 28.89
C LYS A 664 -3.12 16.88 27.72
N GLY A 665 -4.13 17.71 27.52
CA GLY A 665 -4.12 18.77 26.50
C GLY A 665 -2.98 19.77 26.70
N PHE A 666 -2.75 20.22 27.93
CA PHE A 666 -1.61 21.09 28.23
C PHE A 666 -0.25 20.41 28.01
N SER A 667 -0.14 19.10 28.27
CA SER A 667 1.08 18.34 27.98
C SER A 667 1.39 18.29 26.49
N ILE A 668 0.37 18.04 25.66
CA ILE A 668 0.52 17.99 24.20
C ILE A 668 0.96 19.36 23.66
N LEU A 669 0.33 20.43 24.13
CA LEU A 669 0.71 21.80 23.75
C LEU A 669 2.13 22.16 24.20
N CYS A 670 2.54 21.73 25.40
CA CYS A 670 3.90 21.92 25.91
C CYS A 670 4.94 21.20 25.02
N LEU A 671 4.68 19.94 24.65
CA LEU A 671 5.53 19.19 23.71
C LEU A 671 5.63 19.88 22.34
N GLN A 672 4.51 20.39 21.82
CA GLN A 672 4.52 21.11 20.54
C GLN A 672 5.36 22.39 20.63
N ASN A 673 5.19 23.18 21.69
CA ASN A 673 6.00 24.37 21.93
C ASN A 673 7.50 24.04 22.01
N LEU A 674 7.86 22.99 22.75
CA LEU A 674 9.24 22.50 22.84
C LEU A 674 9.79 22.07 21.46
N ARG A 675 8.97 21.43 20.62
CA ARG A 675 9.38 21.00 19.28
C ARG A 675 9.63 22.19 18.36
N THR A 676 8.73 23.18 18.38
CA THR A 676 8.92 24.44 17.62
C THR A 676 10.22 25.13 18.03
N LEU A 677 10.50 25.22 19.33
CA LEU A 677 11.72 25.84 19.83
C LEU A 677 12.98 25.03 19.50
N ALA A 678 12.92 23.69 19.53
CA ALA A 678 14.04 22.83 19.17
C ALA A 678 14.39 22.90 17.67
N VAL A 679 13.38 23.01 16.80
CA VAL A 679 13.57 23.27 15.37
C VAL A 679 14.20 24.64 15.15
N ALA A 680 13.66 25.68 15.80
CA ALA A 680 14.23 27.02 15.75
C ALA A 680 15.68 27.07 16.24
N TYR A 681 16.00 26.31 17.30
CA TYR A 681 17.36 26.16 17.82
C TYR A 681 18.30 25.50 16.81
N SER A 682 17.83 24.47 16.10
CA SER A 682 18.63 23.83 15.04
C SER A 682 18.90 24.76 13.87
N GLN A 683 17.95 25.62 13.51
CA GLN A 683 18.16 26.66 12.50
C GLN A 683 19.15 27.73 12.98
N TYR A 684 19.01 28.23 14.21
CA TYR A 684 19.98 29.15 14.82
C TYR A 684 21.40 28.59 14.82
N ARG A 685 21.57 27.32 15.20
CA ARG A 685 22.88 26.66 15.19
C ARG A 685 23.47 26.60 13.79
N ALA A 686 22.66 26.28 12.78
CA ALA A 686 23.12 26.24 11.39
C ALA A 686 23.66 27.61 10.95
N ASP A 687 22.99 28.69 11.37
CA ASP A 687 23.40 30.06 11.02
C ASP A 687 24.60 30.58 11.84
N ARG A 688 24.87 30.01 13.02
CA ARG A 688 25.93 30.44 13.96
C ARG A 688 27.04 29.40 14.12
N ASP A 689 27.38 28.69 13.05
CA ASP A 689 28.51 27.74 13.00
C ASP A 689 28.48 26.64 14.09
N GLY A 690 27.28 26.16 14.45
CA GLY A 690 27.09 25.09 15.43
C GLY A 690 27.27 25.53 16.89
N LEU A 691 27.38 26.83 17.16
CA LEU A 691 27.56 27.37 18.51
C LEU A 691 26.24 27.36 19.31
N PRO A 692 26.30 27.13 20.64
CA PRO A 692 25.13 27.18 21.50
C PRO A 692 24.64 28.63 21.70
N LEU A 693 23.39 28.75 22.14
CA LEU A 693 22.84 30.05 22.56
C LEU A 693 23.66 30.69 23.70
N PRO A 694 23.86 32.02 23.69
CA PRO A 694 24.46 32.72 24.82
C PRO A 694 23.51 32.71 26.05
N ARG A 695 24.08 32.63 27.26
CA ARG A 695 23.31 32.69 28.53
C ARG A 695 22.66 34.05 28.73
N GLY A 696 23.34 35.09 28.27
CA GLY A 696 22.87 36.46 28.22
C GLY A 696 23.75 37.25 27.26
N VAL A 697 23.16 38.22 26.58
CA VAL A 697 23.86 39.25 25.82
C VAL A 697 24.21 40.38 26.80
N THR A 698 25.48 40.54 27.14
CA THR A 698 25.98 41.72 27.88
C THR A 698 25.97 42.93 26.94
N SER A 699 25.89 44.16 27.47
CA SER A 699 25.90 45.43 26.69
C SER A 699 27.14 45.65 25.79
N THR A 700 28.09 44.72 25.78
CA THR A 700 29.31 44.71 24.95
C THR A 700 29.21 43.74 23.77
N ASP A 701 28.10 43.01 23.64
CA ASP A 701 27.82 42.20 22.45
C ASP A 701 27.35 43.14 21.33
N PRO A 702 27.91 43.09 20.11
CA PRO A 702 27.45 43.91 18.99
C PRO A 702 25.96 43.73 18.67
N ASP A 703 25.36 42.61 19.11
CA ASP A 703 23.92 42.36 18.99
C ASP A 703 23.10 42.91 20.18
N SER A 704 23.72 43.62 21.15
CA SER A 704 23.07 44.13 22.37
C SER A 704 22.82 45.65 22.35
N GLU A 705 21.69 46.07 21.78
CA GLU A 705 21.25 47.45 21.97
C GLU A 705 20.41 47.55 23.26
N ASN A 706 20.94 48.28 24.26
CA ASN A 706 20.27 48.74 25.50
C ASN A 706 20.41 47.92 26.80
N GLY A 707 21.47 47.13 26.98
CA GLY A 707 21.91 46.71 28.32
C GLY A 707 20.89 45.92 29.17
N HIS A 708 19.96 45.21 28.54
CA HIS A 708 19.05 44.29 29.21
C HIS A 708 19.54 42.85 29.03
N ASN A 709 19.60 42.08 30.12
CA ASN A 709 19.95 40.66 30.10
C ASN A 709 18.84 39.87 29.39
N PHE A 710 18.94 39.69 28.07
CA PHE A 710 17.99 38.87 27.31
C PHE A 710 18.36 37.39 27.39
N ALA A 711 17.37 36.53 27.60
CA ALA A 711 17.54 35.08 27.54
C ALA A 711 17.79 34.65 26.09
N GLY A 712 18.78 33.79 25.82
CA GLY A 712 19.12 33.35 24.45
C GLY A 712 17.93 32.79 23.64
N ILE A 713 16.86 32.33 24.30
CA ILE A 713 15.60 31.93 23.65
C ILE A 713 14.99 33.03 22.77
N SER A 714 15.15 34.32 23.09
CA SER A 714 14.56 35.40 22.28
C SER A 714 15.21 35.52 20.90
N LEU A 715 16.46 35.06 20.75
CA LEU A 715 17.13 34.97 19.44
C LEU A 715 16.48 33.92 18.53
N LEU A 716 15.71 32.99 19.10
CA LEU A 716 15.01 31.98 18.32
C LEU A 716 13.75 32.54 17.64
N ARG A 717 13.21 33.67 18.09
CA ARG A 717 11.94 34.25 17.60
C ARG A 717 11.94 34.49 16.09
N GLN A 718 13.08 34.89 15.53
CA GLN A 718 13.22 35.12 14.10
C GLN A 718 12.94 33.86 13.26
N TYR A 719 13.10 32.66 13.83
CA TYR A 719 12.93 31.37 13.14
C TYR A 719 11.53 30.77 13.25
N TYR A 720 10.70 31.20 14.21
CA TYR A 720 9.32 30.68 14.37
C TYR A 720 8.22 31.75 14.40
N GLN A 721 8.56 33.04 14.34
CA GLN A 721 7.60 34.15 14.26
C GLN A 721 7.67 34.96 12.95
N GLY A 722 8.50 34.55 11.98
CA GLY A 722 8.46 35.09 10.62
C GLY A 722 8.82 36.59 10.51
N GLY A 723 10.00 36.98 11.00
CA GLY A 723 10.56 38.32 10.73
C GLY A 723 10.34 39.39 11.80
N ALA A 724 9.76 39.05 12.95
CA ALA A 724 9.88 39.91 14.13
C ALA A 724 11.35 39.88 14.61
N GLY A 725 12.03 41.03 14.58
CA GLY A 725 13.37 41.17 15.16
C GLY A 725 13.38 40.73 16.64
N PRO A 726 14.55 40.53 17.26
CA PRO A 726 14.66 40.05 18.65
C PRO A 726 13.98 40.96 19.69
N TYR A 727 13.59 42.18 19.29
CA TYR A 727 13.03 43.22 20.13
C TYR A 727 11.53 43.38 19.94
N VAL A 728 10.74 43.05 20.97
CA VAL A 728 9.38 43.59 21.06
C VAL A 728 9.13 44.13 22.46
N PHE A 729 9.40 45.42 22.63
CA PHE A 729 8.99 46.20 23.78
C PHE A 729 7.73 46.98 23.42
N THR A 730 6.74 46.97 24.31
CA THR A 730 5.69 48.01 24.25
C THR A 730 6.28 49.34 24.70
N SER A 731 5.71 50.48 24.26
CA SER A 731 6.14 51.85 24.62
C SER A 731 6.15 52.17 26.12
N LYS A 732 5.75 51.21 26.97
CA LYS A 732 5.74 51.29 28.44
C LYS A 732 6.73 50.32 29.11
N GLY A 733 7.70 49.77 28.38
CA GLY A 733 8.72 48.87 28.93
C GLY A 733 8.20 47.48 29.34
N LYS A 734 7.00 47.08 28.89
CA LYS A 734 6.40 45.79 29.21
C LYS A 734 6.73 44.76 28.12
N TYR A 735 7.28 43.62 28.53
CA TYR A 735 7.61 42.48 27.69
C TYR A 735 6.38 41.92 26.98
N ILE A 736 6.49 41.62 25.68
CA ILE A 736 5.48 40.82 24.98
C ILE A 736 5.64 39.36 25.38
N GLU A 737 4.58 38.80 25.94
CA GLU A 737 4.49 37.40 26.31
C GLU A 737 4.28 36.54 25.06
N VAL A 738 5.27 35.70 24.75
CA VAL A 738 5.17 34.74 23.65
C VAL A 738 4.67 33.41 24.20
N LYS A 739 3.45 33.01 23.80
CA LYS A 739 2.82 31.77 24.28
C LYS A 739 3.66 30.52 23.97
N THR A 740 4.39 30.50 22.86
CA THR A 740 5.28 29.39 22.46
C THR A 740 6.46 29.20 23.42
N GLU A 741 6.89 30.24 24.13
CA GLU A 741 8.02 30.21 25.07
C GLU A 741 7.60 29.84 26.50
N LYS A 742 6.33 29.51 26.69
CA LYS A 742 5.77 29.14 27.99
C LYS A 742 5.09 27.78 27.95
N CYS A 743 5.23 27.05 29.06
CA CYS A 743 4.41 25.89 29.33
C CYS A 743 2.96 26.36 29.62
N PRO A 744 1.94 25.84 28.93
CA PRO A 744 0.53 26.20 29.15
C PRO A 744 0.04 25.97 30.59
N MET A 745 0.69 25.07 31.33
CA MET A 745 0.39 24.80 32.75
C MET A 745 0.74 25.98 33.68
N SER A 746 1.60 26.91 33.23
CA SER A 746 2.04 28.09 34.00
C SER A 746 0.94 29.15 34.13
N ALA A 747 0.05 29.28 33.13
CA ALA A 747 -1.06 30.24 33.15
C ALA A 747 -2.07 29.95 34.28
N ILE A 748 -2.19 28.69 34.70
CA ILE A 748 -3.08 28.27 35.80
C ILE A 748 -2.54 28.72 37.16
N ARG A 749 -1.22 28.94 37.31
CA ARG A 749 -0.58 29.30 38.59
C ARG A 749 -0.21 30.78 38.73
N LYS A 750 -0.58 31.65 37.77
CA LYS A 750 -0.30 33.10 37.78
C LYS A 750 1.19 33.45 37.94
N GLU A 751 2.09 32.72 37.28
CA GLU A 751 3.53 33.00 37.31
C GLU A 751 3.87 34.27 36.49
N THR A 752 4.77 35.10 37.03
CA THR A 752 5.16 36.41 36.46
C THR A 752 6.42 36.37 35.58
N THR A 753 7.00 35.18 35.34
CA THR A 753 8.26 35.00 34.60
C THR A 753 8.09 35.09 33.07
N THR A 754 9.14 35.54 32.38
CA THR A 754 9.13 35.88 30.94
C THR A 754 9.24 34.67 30.01
N ALA A 755 9.86 33.56 30.43
CA ALA A 755 9.89 32.28 29.71
C ALA A 755 9.95 31.11 30.73
N ASN A 756 9.33 29.98 30.40
CA ASN A 756 9.21 28.82 31.30
C ASN A 756 9.83 27.53 30.73
N TYR A 757 10.67 27.67 29.70
CA TYR A 757 11.54 26.61 29.21
C TYR A 757 12.99 26.96 29.54
N ASN A 758 13.72 26.00 30.10
CA ASN A 758 15.17 26.07 30.29
C ASN A 758 15.89 25.48 29.08
N PHE A 759 17.12 25.95 28.84
CA PHE A 759 17.94 25.61 27.67
C PHE A 759 19.39 25.39 28.08
N ILE A 760 20.12 24.69 27.22
CA ILE A 760 21.58 24.75 27.24
C ILE A 760 22.05 26.14 26.77
N ALA A 761 22.83 26.82 27.60
CA ALA A 761 23.55 28.05 27.25
C ALA A 761 25.07 27.89 27.32
N LYS A 762 25.79 28.78 26.62
CA LYS A 762 27.26 28.84 26.53
C LYS A 762 27.96 28.64 27.88
N ASP A 763 27.60 29.38 28.93
CA ASP A 763 28.31 29.30 30.23
C ASP A 763 28.12 27.95 30.95
N ASN A 764 26.94 27.33 30.84
CA ASN A 764 26.69 25.99 31.37
C ASN A 764 27.53 24.95 30.63
N TYR A 765 27.63 25.10 29.31
CA TYR A 765 28.44 24.23 28.45
C TYR A 765 29.95 24.41 28.73
N LEU A 766 30.45 25.64 28.81
CA LEU A 766 31.86 25.95 29.13
C LEU A 766 32.29 25.44 30.51
N SER A 767 31.36 25.39 31.47
CA SER A 767 31.60 24.78 32.79
C SER A 767 31.91 23.28 32.69
N TYR A 768 31.40 22.60 31.65
CA TYR A 768 31.62 21.18 31.41
C TYR A 768 32.76 20.88 30.44
N THR A 769 33.04 21.76 29.47
CA THR A 769 34.11 21.58 28.46
C THR A 769 35.43 22.29 28.80
N GLY A 770 35.48 23.07 29.89
CA GLY A 770 36.67 23.81 30.32
C GLY A 770 36.98 25.00 29.42
N ASN A 771 36.31 26.14 29.65
CA ASN A 771 36.57 27.49 29.08
C ASN A 771 36.75 27.64 27.54
N ASN A 772 36.63 26.58 26.74
CA ASN A 772 36.71 26.63 25.27
C ASN A 772 35.34 26.37 24.64
N ALA A 773 34.90 27.29 23.78
CA ALA A 773 33.67 27.13 23.00
C ALA A 773 33.91 26.13 21.86
N VAL A 774 33.27 24.97 21.95
CA VAL A 774 33.30 23.90 20.94
C VAL A 774 31.91 23.79 20.31
N ARG A 775 31.84 23.48 19.00
CA ARG A 775 30.56 23.27 18.31
C ARG A 775 29.81 22.08 18.94
N MET A 776 28.52 22.24 19.21
CA MET A 776 27.77 21.22 19.97
C MET A 776 27.54 19.93 19.18
N ASP A 777 27.36 20.04 17.87
CA ASP A 777 27.21 18.91 16.92
C ASP A 777 28.46 18.02 16.84
N LEU A 778 29.64 18.57 17.15
CA LEU A 778 30.90 17.81 17.18
C LEU A 778 31.21 17.22 18.55
N TYR A 779 30.66 17.80 19.61
CA TYR A 779 30.95 17.37 20.98
C TYR A 779 30.02 16.25 21.45
N PHE A 780 28.74 16.28 21.09
CA PHE A 780 27.78 15.25 21.50
C PHE A 780 27.69 14.13 20.46
N SER A 781 27.95 12.89 20.87
CA SER A 781 27.88 11.74 19.96
C SER A 781 26.45 11.17 19.79
N ASN A 782 25.55 11.46 20.74
CA ASN A 782 24.20 10.89 20.77
C ASN A 782 23.13 11.98 20.93
N HIS A 783 22.73 12.57 19.81
CA HIS A 783 21.81 13.71 19.76
C HIS A 783 20.40 13.37 20.29
N SER A 784 19.93 12.14 20.11
CA SER A 784 18.60 11.69 20.57
C SER A 784 18.53 11.36 22.07
N LYS A 785 19.65 11.38 22.78
CA LYS A 785 19.69 11.22 24.25
C LYS A 785 20.24 12.42 24.98
N THR A 786 20.67 13.45 24.25
CA THR A 786 21.21 14.70 24.80
C THR A 786 20.07 15.70 24.98
N PRO A 787 19.66 16.01 26.23
CA PRO A 787 18.60 16.98 26.48
C PRO A 787 19.04 18.36 25.99
N LEU A 788 18.17 19.06 25.26
CA LEU A 788 18.42 20.40 24.76
C LEU A 788 17.62 21.44 25.56
N MET A 789 16.35 21.14 25.84
CA MET A 789 15.43 22.04 26.53
C MET A 789 14.45 21.27 27.38
N TRP A 790 13.99 21.86 28.48
CA TRP A 790 12.93 21.26 29.30
C TRP A 790 12.06 22.35 29.92
N GLU A 791 10.87 21.98 30.37
CA GLU A 791 10.01 22.89 31.12
C GLU A 791 10.57 23.24 32.51
N SER A 792 10.32 24.46 33.01
CA SER A 792 10.83 24.94 34.30
C SER A 792 9.93 26.03 34.93
N TRP A 793 9.98 26.22 36.27
CA TRP A 793 9.31 27.31 37.01
C TRP A 793 10.05 28.64 36.96
N SER A 794 11.34 28.61 36.66
CA SER A 794 12.15 29.80 36.48
C SER A 794 13.22 29.52 35.43
N ILE A 795 13.72 30.58 34.81
CA ILE A 795 14.92 30.48 33.98
C ILE A 795 16.08 30.17 34.93
N ASN A 796 16.62 28.95 34.88
CA ASN A 796 17.72 28.52 35.74
C ASN A 796 18.91 28.12 34.86
N TRP A 797 19.98 28.89 34.98
CA TRP A 797 21.23 28.69 34.24
C TRP A 797 22.30 28.18 35.23
N GLY A 798 22.59 26.87 35.25
CA GLY A 798 23.70 26.38 36.08
C GLY A 798 23.71 24.87 36.38
N ALA A 799 24.62 24.48 37.27
CA ALA A 799 25.02 23.09 37.59
C ALA A 799 23.99 22.23 38.36
N ASN A 800 22.75 22.70 38.51
CA ASN A 800 21.64 21.96 39.15
C ASN A 800 20.32 22.32 38.44
N PRO A 801 20.07 21.79 37.23
CA PRO A 801 18.87 22.12 36.47
C PRO A 801 17.62 21.60 37.19
N TYR A 802 16.69 22.51 37.50
CA TYR A 802 15.40 22.15 38.11
C TYR A 802 14.43 21.67 37.02
N MET A 803 13.78 20.51 37.22
CA MET A 803 12.87 19.88 36.26
C MET A 803 11.51 19.60 36.93
N PRO A 804 10.49 20.46 36.80
CA PRO A 804 9.19 20.23 37.40
C PRO A 804 8.33 19.24 36.64
N MET A 805 7.63 18.41 37.41
CA MET A 805 6.60 17.52 36.87
C MET A 805 5.28 18.26 36.63
N ARG A 806 5.22 19.11 35.60
CA ARG A 806 4.02 19.94 35.32
C ARG A 806 2.90 19.13 34.67
N HIS A 807 3.20 17.97 34.09
CA HIS A 807 2.25 17.20 33.29
C HIS A 807 1.96 15.82 33.90
N SER A 808 1.19 15.81 34.99
CA SER A 808 0.74 14.56 35.66
C SER A 808 1.91 13.65 36.05
N GLY A 809 2.90 14.18 36.78
CA GLY A 809 4.09 13.41 37.20
C GLY A 809 5.16 13.25 36.11
N LYS A 810 5.05 13.99 35.00
CA LYS A 810 6.02 13.96 33.89
C LYS A 810 6.63 15.33 33.61
N VAL A 811 7.85 15.31 33.09
CA VAL A 811 8.62 16.45 32.58
C VAL A 811 8.67 16.37 31.06
N ASN A 812 8.25 17.42 30.37
CA ASN A 812 8.40 17.52 28.92
C ASN A 812 9.77 18.09 28.55
N MET A 813 10.43 17.44 27.59
CA MET A 813 11.81 17.73 27.21
C MET A 813 12.01 17.64 25.70
N ALA A 814 12.86 18.50 25.15
CA ALA A 814 13.36 18.44 23.78
C ALA A 814 14.82 18.00 23.78
N PHE A 815 15.25 17.33 22.73
CA PHE A 815 16.59 16.79 22.55
C PHE A 815 17.32 17.43 21.37
N LEU A 816 18.62 17.17 21.27
CA LEU A 816 19.52 17.85 20.34
C LEU A 816 19.26 17.53 18.85
N ASP A 817 18.61 16.40 18.57
CA ASP A 817 18.12 15.99 17.24
C ASP A 817 16.74 16.61 16.88
N GLY A 818 16.13 17.34 17.81
CA GLY A 818 14.85 18.03 17.61
C GLY A 818 13.60 17.24 17.98
N HIS A 819 13.71 15.99 18.45
CA HIS A 819 12.54 15.28 18.99
C HIS A 819 12.19 15.77 20.40
N VAL A 820 10.96 15.46 20.83
CA VAL A 820 10.43 15.80 22.15
C VAL A 820 9.83 14.56 22.82
N GLU A 821 9.96 14.47 24.14
CA GLU A 821 9.45 13.35 24.93
C GLU A 821 8.89 13.86 26.28
N SER A 822 7.85 13.18 26.80
CA SER A 822 7.38 13.35 28.18
C SER A 822 8.00 12.26 29.07
N ILE A 823 8.96 12.64 29.89
CA ILE A 823 9.70 11.72 30.77
C ILE A 823 9.02 11.65 32.13
N ALA A 824 8.77 10.43 32.64
CA ALA A 824 8.21 10.24 33.97
C ALA A 824 9.20 10.70 35.05
N GLY A 825 8.72 11.31 36.14
CA GLY A 825 9.57 11.80 37.22
C GLY A 825 10.46 10.73 37.89
N THR A 826 10.07 9.47 37.79
CA THR A 826 10.81 8.31 38.30
C THR A 826 11.90 7.81 37.35
N ASP A 827 11.99 8.35 36.13
CA ASP A 827 12.96 7.92 35.13
C ASP A 827 14.39 8.29 35.57
N GLY A 828 15.29 7.31 35.51
CA GLY A 828 16.70 7.48 35.88
C GLY A 828 17.44 8.55 35.08
N ARG A 829 16.92 8.96 33.91
CA ARG A 829 17.45 10.06 33.10
C ARG A 829 17.25 11.44 33.74
N LEU A 830 16.35 11.58 34.71
CA LEU A 830 16.08 12.85 35.43
C LEU A 830 16.93 13.01 36.70
N TYR A 831 18.08 12.35 36.76
CA TYR A 831 19.01 12.41 37.89
C TYR A 831 20.29 13.13 37.52
N LYS A 832 20.84 13.86 38.49
CA LYS A 832 22.03 14.71 38.29
C LYS A 832 23.21 13.96 37.67
N GLY A 833 23.47 12.72 38.11
CA GLY A 833 24.61 11.94 37.62
C GLY A 833 24.52 11.59 36.12
N TYR A 834 23.32 11.31 35.61
CA TYR A 834 23.10 11.04 34.18
C TYR A 834 23.26 12.30 33.32
N ILE A 835 22.69 13.41 33.77
CA ILE A 835 22.77 14.68 33.06
C ILE A 835 24.21 15.22 33.04
N GLU A 836 24.93 15.11 34.17
CA GLU A 836 26.33 15.54 34.24
C GLU A 836 27.27 14.69 33.38
N SER A 837 27.06 13.38 33.27
CA SER A 837 27.93 12.52 32.46
C SER A 837 27.84 12.89 30.98
N ILE A 838 26.62 13.09 30.46
CA ILE A 838 26.38 13.53 29.08
C ILE A 838 27.10 14.85 28.79
N TYR A 839 26.92 15.85 29.66
CA TYR A 839 27.50 17.17 29.39
C TYR A 839 29.02 17.25 29.62
N LYS A 840 29.58 16.51 30.58
CA LYS A 840 31.04 16.48 30.84
C LYS A 840 31.83 15.65 29.84
N THR A 841 31.22 14.63 29.23
CA THR A 841 31.94 13.68 28.38
C THR A 841 31.51 13.71 26.92
N GLY A 842 30.42 14.41 26.59
CA GLY A 842 29.82 14.39 25.24
C GLY A 842 29.11 13.07 24.90
N ASN A 843 29.11 12.10 25.81
CA ASN A 843 28.63 10.74 25.58
C ASN A 843 27.59 10.32 26.62
N VAL A 844 26.65 9.48 26.20
CA VAL A 844 25.65 8.91 27.10
C VAL A 844 26.29 7.80 27.94
N ASP A 845 26.23 7.95 29.26
CA ASP A 845 26.60 6.90 30.21
C ASP A 845 25.36 6.42 30.96
N GLU A 846 24.76 5.33 30.47
CA GLU A 846 23.55 4.76 31.05
C GLU A 846 23.78 4.18 32.46
N THR A 847 25.02 3.87 32.83
CA THR A 847 25.35 3.39 34.19
C THR A 847 25.13 4.47 35.25
N LYS A 848 24.99 5.74 34.84
CA LYS A 848 24.70 6.88 35.71
C LYS A 848 23.20 7.19 35.82
N GLN A 849 22.33 6.46 35.13
CA GLN A 849 20.88 6.62 35.32
C GLN A 849 20.50 6.35 36.78
N GLY A 850 19.70 7.24 37.37
CA GLY A 850 19.29 7.15 38.78
C GLY A 850 20.38 7.55 39.78
N SER A 851 21.59 7.91 39.34
CA SER A 851 22.69 8.29 40.24
C SER A 851 22.69 9.78 40.58
N GLY A 852 22.98 10.11 41.84
CA GLY A 852 22.98 11.49 42.34
C GLY A 852 21.59 11.97 42.79
N ILE A 853 21.39 13.29 42.80
CA ILE A 853 20.15 13.90 43.29
C ILE A 853 19.09 13.89 42.17
N ALA A 854 17.86 13.50 42.48
CA ALA A 854 16.72 13.63 41.57
C ALA A 854 16.48 15.10 41.21
N LEU A 855 16.47 15.40 39.91
CA LEU A 855 16.21 16.74 39.37
C LEU A 855 14.70 16.96 39.17
N ALA A 856 13.94 15.87 39.00
CA ALA A 856 12.49 15.87 38.92
C ALA A 856 11.84 16.21 40.27
N ARG A 857 11.02 17.27 40.34
CA ARG A 857 10.34 17.70 41.58
C ARG A 857 8.88 18.09 41.34
N GLU A 858 7.96 17.59 42.17
CA GLU A 858 6.52 17.90 42.08
C GLU A 858 6.19 19.30 42.60
N THR A 859 6.99 19.81 43.54
CA THR A 859 6.77 21.06 44.26
C THR A 859 8.04 21.88 44.31
N TYR A 860 7.92 23.18 44.01
CA TYR A 860 8.80 24.18 44.62
C TYR A 860 8.35 24.31 46.09
N PRO A 861 9.25 24.39 47.08
CA PRO A 861 8.89 24.88 48.40
C PRO A 861 8.38 26.32 48.35
#